data_AF-A0A813EZQ8-F1
#
_entry.id   AF-A0A813EZQ8-F1
#
_cell.length_a   1.000
_cell.length_b   1.000
_cell.length_c   1.000
_cell.angle_alpha   90.00
_cell.angle_beta   90.00
_cell.angle_gamma   90.00
#
_symmetry.space_group_name_H-M   'P 1'
#
loop_
_entity.id
_entity.type
_entity.pdbx_description
1 polymer ?
#
loop_
_entity_poly.entity_id
_entity_poly.type
_entity_poly.pdbx_seq_one_letter_code
_entity_poly.pdbx_strand_id
1 'polypeptide(L)'
;VAIAKSEAEARARRAHEEERKRAAEEKRQEVQQIVDDVTKALGSAEAKLVAADDALRALAKDSGLSSDAVAQGTTEAEGRANEADEELGEAKAQSLKAEKACGDIPELRRLATRDVPWLQGEHKRAEALSEKCRGLIKVARDKAAQKASEEVDKLKAQAVAAVRAAMSAQGKSGEETFEEINGGSALSCESFVAYLKGLGGLEEALSPDSALAGRLFAHVAGSESEEGEIAKESFLELIKLFYKCVKGTVLSDDITIKSKTVRRLEVGEVLEALEGPSKDEGANVQRVRCLAVQENEEDCSLVQHSRKSSFGHEEKLKQEGRPASVPLLETAEKRDDGYHFDLFVKAGPGVTITGLPFDRSSDADATYGCGSGYLKCSCTYTSDGFRMTGYGTQGTMTALDFTCHDVIYSMPGHRPDTCTCNYTAALSYWGKARRFSQECSPKQCYKFEDYPGAPGGHVQDLERFHHPNGGGDAEKVIDWSFSVQAEALGSVVPETPAAVLGGWKPVASGAALSIKQSVTWSSTQTKASAKEVAEAFTAGSKYTFSSTESVEVPEVGKGEATQSVEVSLSSTTSWKNTITETMASTNGGAQEVTCNPAPCPSGTSYQWQTSVEKLGKWGALFDSCFFVCMPNQGQHPKCPFGTCCTGKSSDQCSTCTVQWCSESDPDCPFSDRSFKVAC
;
A
#
# COMPACT_ATOMS: atom_id res chain seq x y z
N VAL A 1 46.92 -47.14 58.31
CA VAL A 1 46.94 -46.46 56.99
C VAL A 1 45.56 -46.51 56.31
N ALA A 2 45.07 -47.66 55.83
CA ALA A 2 43.83 -47.74 55.03
C ALA A 2 42.60 -47.03 55.66
N ILE A 3 42.30 -47.29 56.94
CA ILE A 3 41.18 -46.65 57.66
C ILE A 3 41.28 -45.12 57.62
N ALA A 4 42.44 -44.55 57.95
CA ALA A 4 42.68 -43.11 57.93
C ALA A 4 42.50 -42.50 56.53
N LYS A 5 42.86 -43.23 55.45
CA LYS A 5 42.59 -42.80 54.07
C LYS A 5 41.08 -42.77 53.80
N SER A 6 40.35 -43.84 54.15
CA SER A 6 38.90 -43.90 53.96
C SER A 6 38.14 -42.84 54.78
N GLU A 7 38.63 -42.49 55.97
CA GLU A 7 38.10 -41.39 56.77
C GLU A 7 38.36 -40.03 56.13
N ALA A 8 39.58 -39.77 55.63
CA ALA A 8 39.90 -38.53 54.94
C ALA A 8 39.02 -38.34 53.69
N GLU A 9 38.86 -39.38 52.87
CA GLU A 9 37.94 -39.39 51.74
C GLU A 9 36.47 -39.18 52.17
N ALA A 10 36.04 -39.77 53.30
CA ALA A 10 34.70 -39.58 53.84
C ALA A 10 34.47 -38.21 54.51
N ARG A 11 35.52 -37.50 54.91
CA ARG A 11 35.45 -36.09 55.34
C ARG A 11 35.40 -35.16 54.12
N ALA A 12 36.25 -35.40 53.12
CA ALA A 12 36.26 -34.65 51.86
C ALA A 12 34.93 -34.76 51.10
N ARG A 13 34.36 -35.97 50.97
CA ARG A 13 33.02 -36.17 50.39
C ARG A 13 31.92 -35.38 51.10
N ARG A 14 31.94 -35.33 52.44
CA ARG A 14 30.96 -34.56 53.22
C ARG A 14 31.13 -33.04 53.08
N ALA A 15 32.37 -32.54 53.07
CA ALA A 15 32.65 -31.13 52.84
C ALA A 15 32.15 -30.68 51.46
N HIS A 16 32.48 -31.43 50.40
CA HIS A 16 32.00 -31.18 49.03
C HIS A 16 30.47 -31.32 48.91
N GLU A 17 29.84 -32.23 49.64
CA GLU A 17 28.38 -32.36 49.66
C GLU A 17 27.70 -31.17 50.36
N GLU A 18 28.30 -30.66 51.45
CA GLU A 18 27.80 -29.47 52.14
C GLU A 18 28.02 -28.20 51.31
N GLU A 19 29.17 -28.05 50.67
CA GLU A 19 29.47 -26.98 49.73
C GLU A 19 28.50 -26.97 48.54
N ARG A 20 28.23 -28.14 47.93
CA ARG A 20 27.20 -28.27 46.88
C ARG A 20 25.81 -27.87 47.38
N LYS A 21 25.43 -28.25 48.60
CA LYS A 21 24.12 -27.88 49.18
C LYS A 21 24.01 -26.38 49.45
N ARG A 22 25.08 -25.73 49.92
CA ARG A 22 25.12 -24.27 50.12
C ARG A 22 24.97 -23.55 48.78
N ALA A 23 25.75 -23.92 47.77
CA ALA A 23 25.66 -23.33 46.42
C ALA A 23 24.30 -23.60 45.75
N ALA A 24 23.70 -24.77 45.96
CA ALA A 24 22.37 -25.09 45.44
C ALA A 24 21.26 -24.27 46.13
N GLU A 25 21.33 -24.03 47.44
CA GLU A 25 20.37 -23.20 48.17
C GLU A 25 20.53 -21.71 47.86
N GLU A 26 21.77 -21.22 47.66
CA GLU A 26 22.05 -19.87 47.15
C GLU A 26 21.44 -19.67 45.75
N LYS A 27 21.70 -20.59 44.81
CA LYS A 27 21.09 -20.57 43.48
C LYS A 27 19.57 -20.74 43.51
N ARG A 28 19.03 -21.46 44.49
CA ARG A 28 17.58 -21.58 44.70
C ARG A 28 16.95 -20.25 45.12
N GLN A 29 17.63 -19.47 45.96
CA GLN A 29 17.16 -18.14 46.38
C GLN A 29 17.25 -17.13 45.23
N GLU A 30 18.32 -17.17 44.44
CA GLU A 30 18.45 -16.39 43.19
C GLU A 30 17.32 -16.72 42.19
N VAL A 31 17.05 -18.00 41.92
CA VAL A 31 15.95 -18.39 41.02
C VAL A 31 14.59 -18.03 41.60
N GLN A 32 14.36 -18.18 42.90
CA GLN A 32 13.08 -17.80 43.53
C GLN A 32 12.83 -16.30 43.42
N GLN A 33 13.83 -15.46 43.66
CA GLN A 33 13.72 -14.01 43.48
C GLN A 33 13.33 -13.66 42.03
N ILE A 34 13.97 -14.29 41.03
CA ILE A 34 13.61 -14.09 39.62
C ILE A 34 12.17 -14.56 39.33
N VAL A 35 11.72 -15.69 39.91
CA VAL A 35 10.33 -16.16 39.75
C VAL A 35 9.33 -15.18 40.34
N ASP A 36 9.63 -14.61 41.51
CA ASP A 36 8.76 -13.64 42.19
C ASP A 36 8.70 -12.30 41.43
N ASP A 37 9.84 -11.82 40.92
CA ASP A 37 9.93 -10.60 40.10
C ASP A 37 9.21 -10.75 38.74
N VAL A 38 9.39 -11.89 38.04
CA VAL A 38 8.65 -12.19 36.80
C VAL A 38 7.15 -12.27 37.07
N THR A 39 6.73 -12.93 38.16
CA THR A 39 5.32 -13.04 38.53
C THR A 39 4.70 -11.65 38.74
N LYS A 40 5.42 -10.74 39.40
CA LYS A 40 5.01 -9.36 39.62
C LYS A 40 4.94 -8.56 38.30
N ALA A 41 5.91 -8.71 37.41
CA ALA A 41 5.92 -8.04 36.10
C ALA A 41 4.75 -8.50 35.22
N LEU A 42 4.50 -9.82 35.13
CA LEU A 42 3.38 -10.37 34.38
C LEU A 42 2.02 -9.89 34.92
N GLY A 43 1.84 -9.85 36.24
CA GLY A 43 0.62 -9.33 36.87
C GLY A 43 0.39 -7.83 36.65
N SER A 44 1.47 -7.04 36.53
CA SER A 44 1.42 -5.62 36.15
C SER A 44 0.99 -5.46 34.68
N ALA A 45 1.62 -6.21 33.77
CA ALA A 45 1.30 -6.19 32.35
C ALA A 45 -0.15 -6.64 32.08
N GLU A 46 -0.61 -7.75 32.67
CA GLU A 46 -2.02 -8.19 32.54
C GLU A 46 -2.99 -7.10 33.05
N ALA A 47 -2.69 -6.42 34.16
CA ALA A 47 -3.54 -5.35 34.69
C ALA A 47 -3.60 -4.12 33.76
N LYS A 48 -2.47 -3.69 33.19
CA LYS A 48 -2.42 -2.61 32.17
C LYS A 48 -3.22 -2.97 30.92
N LEU A 49 -3.09 -4.20 30.43
CA LEU A 49 -3.80 -4.68 29.24
C LEU A 49 -5.31 -4.80 29.46
N VAL A 50 -5.76 -5.26 30.64
CA VAL A 50 -7.18 -5.22 30.99
C VAL A 50 -7.70 -3.77 31.03
N ALA A 51 -6.93 -2.85 31.63
CA ALA A 51 -7.27 -1.42 31.65
C ALA A 51 -7.21 -0.73 30.27
N ALA A 52 -6.56 -1.33 29.27
CA ALA A 52 -6.62 -0.91 27.87
C ALA A 52 -7.86 -1.49 27.17
N ASP A 53 -8.11 -2.80 27.31
CA ASP A 53 -9.28 -3.49 26.74
C ASP A 53 -10.60 -2.89 27.20
N ASP A 54 -10.75 -2.56 28.49
CA ASP A 54 -11.94 -1.91 29.03
C ASP A 54 -12.13 -0.47 28.54
N ALA A 55 -11.04 0.29 28.39
CA ALA A 55 -11.10 1.63 27.79
C ALA A 55 -11.56 1.57 26.32
N LEU A 56 -10.97 0.68 25.54
CA LEU A 56 -11.35 0.45 24.14
C LEU A 56 -12.80 -0.06 24.02
N ARG A 57 -13.27 -0.91 24.95
CA ARG A 57 -14.69 -1.31 25.05
C ARG A 57 -15.63 -0.16 25.37
N ALA A 58 -15.21 0.85 26.14
CA ALA A 58 -16.01 2.05 26.38
C ALA A 58 -16.13 2.89 25.11
N LEU A 59 -14.99 3.19 24.46
CA LEU A 59 -14.94 3.91 23.18
C LEU A 59 -15.71 3.21 22.05
N ALA A 60 -15.75 1.87 22.06
CA ALA A 60 -16.53 1.09 21.10
C ALA A 60 -18.03 1.30 21.29
N LYS A 61 -18.52 1.24 22.55
CA LYS A 61 -19.94 1.33 22.91
C LYS A 61 -20.53 2.73 22.72
N ASP A 62 -19.77 3.78 23.00
CA ASP A 62 -20.27 5.15 22.89
C ASP A 62 -20.26 5.63 21.42
N SER A 63 -21.44 6.02 20.93
CA SER A 63 -21.62 6.64 19.61
C SER A 63 -21.58 8.16 19.66
N GLY A 64 -21.74 8.79 20.83
CA GLY A 64 -21.81 10.25 21.01
C GLY A 64 -20.47 10.96 21.20
N LEU A 65 -19.39 10.25 21.52
CA LEU A 65 -18.03 10.83 21.62
C LEU A 65 -17.59 11.50 20.31
N SER A 66 -16.91 12.65 20.38
CA SER A 66 -16.27 13.27 19.21
C SER A 66 -15.06 12.47 18.70
N SER A 67 -14.60 12.74 17.47
CA SER A 67 -13.40 12.12 16.91
C SER A 67 -12.18 12.26 17.84
N ASP A 68 -12.00 13.43 18.43
CA ASP A 68 -10.86 13.76 19.27
C ASP A 68 -10.91 13.03 20.62
N ALA A 69 -12.10 12.84 21.20
CA ALA A 69 -12.27 12.03 22.42
C ALA A 69 -11.98 10.53 22.16
N VAL A 70 -12.38 10.01 20.99
CA VAL A 70 -12.03 8.63 20.61
C VAL A 70 -10.53 8.51 20.32
N ALA A 71 -9.92 9.50 19.64
CA ALA A 71 -8.49 9.52 19.37
C ALA A 71 -7.65 9.57 20.66
N GLN A 72 -7.95 10.49 21.59
CA GLN A 72 -7.26 10.59 22.87
C GLN A 72 -7.36 9.28 23.68
N GLY A 73 -8.57 8.74 23.86
CA GLY A 73 -8.76 7.51 24.61
C GLY A 73 -8.07 6.30 23.96
N THR A 74 -7.91 6.30 22.64
CA THR A 74 -7.16 5.27 21.91
C THR A 74 -5.66 5.40 22.16
N THR A 75 -5.12 6.62 22.16
CA THR A 75 -3.71 6.91 22.51
C THR A 75 -3.41 6.54 23.98
N GLU A 76 -4.33 6.82 24.91
CA GLU A 76 -4.18 6.41 26.31
C GLU A 76 -4.18 4.87 26.48
N ALA A 77 -5.04 4.16 25.74
CA ALA A 77 -5.07 2.70 25.74
C ALA A 77 -3.81 2.11 25.08
N GLU A 78 -3.27 2.74 24.03
CA GLU A 78 -2.01 2.34 23.41
C GLU A 78 -0.81 2.59 24.31
N GLY A 79 -0.77 3.69 25.07
CA GLY A 79 0.26 3.94 26.08
C GLY A 79 0.34 2.78 27.09
N ARG A 80 -0.82 2.36 27.63
CA ARG A 80 -0.92 1.20 28.53
C ARG A 80 -0.48 -0.11 27.88
N ALA A 81 -0.76 -0.30 26.58
CA ALA A 81 -0.32 -1.47 25.84
C ALA A 81 1.21 -1.48 25.59
N ASN A 82 1.81 -0.33 25.26
CA ASN A 82 3.26 -0.17 25.14
C ASN A 82 3.96 -0.48 26.47
N GLU A 83 3.49 0.14 27.57
CA GLU A 83 4.00 -0.09 28.93
C GLU A 83 3.84 -1.55 29.40
N ALA A 84 2.88 -2.29 28.86
CA ALA A 84 2.71 -3.72 29.14
C ALA A 84 3.66 -4.57 28.29
N ASP A 85 3.81 -4.27 27.00
CA ASP A 85 4.72 -4.99 26.10
C ASP A 85 6.20 -4.88 26.55
N GLU A 86 6.59 -3.74 27.13
CA GLU A 86 7.90 -3.57 27.79
C GLU A 86 8.06 -4.49 29.01
N GLU A 87 7.08 -4.52 29.92
CA GLU A 87 7.07 -5.43 31.09
C GLU A 87 7.02 -6.92 30.69
N LEU A 88 6.31 -7.27 29.61
CA LEU A 88 6.34 -8.62 29.03
C LEU A 88 7.73 -8.95 28.46
N GLY A 89 8.36 -8.02 27.74
CA GLY A 89 9.73 -8.18 27.24
C GLY A 89 10.74 -8.44 28.37
N GLU A 90 10.66 -7.69 29.46
CA GLU A 90 11.49 -7.91 30.65
C GLU A 90 11.17 -9.26 31.33
N ALA A 91 9.90 -9.58 31.54
CA ALA A 91 9.46 -10.86 32.12
C ALA A 91 9.95 -12.07 31.29
N LYS A 92 9.91 -11.97 29.96
CA LYS A 92 10.46 -12.97 29.01
C LYS A 92 11.97 -13.13 29.22
N ALA A 93 12.72 -12.02 29.22
CA ALA A 93 14.16 -12.02 29.40
C ALA A 93 14.59 -12.54 30.79
N GLN A 94 13.81 -12.27 31.84
CA GLN A 94 14.03 -12.77 33.19
C GLN A 94 13.68 -14.26 33.34
N SER A 95 12.57 -14.75 32.77
CA SER A 95 12.23 -16.18 32.79
C SER A 95 13.32 -17.05 32.12
N LEU A 96 13.91 -16.56 31.01
CA LEU A 96 15.06 -17.19 30.35
C LEU A 96 16.36 -17.15 31.18
N LYS A 97 16.50 -16.25 32.17
CA LYS A 97 17.58 -16.28 33.17
C LYS A 97 17.29 -17.36 34.22
N ALA A 98 16.06 -17.45 34.73
CA ALA A 98 15.66 -18.49 35.69
C ALA A 98 15.84 -19.91 35.12
N GLU A 99 15.47 -20.12 33.85
CA GLU A 99 15.67 -21.38 33.13
C GLU A 99 17.16 -21.78 33.08
N LYS A 100 18.03 -20.85 32.68
CA LYS A 100 19.49 -21.06 32.62
C LYS A 100 20.13 -21.25 34.01
N ALA A 101 19.61 -20.55 35.03
CA ALA A 101 20.11 -20.64 36.40
C ALA A 101 19.69 -21.95 37.11
N CYS A 102 18.58 -22.58 36.70
CA CYS A 102 18.23 -23.92 37.14
C CYS A 102 19.23 -24.98 36.64
N GLY A 103 19.52 -24.97 35.33
CA GLY A 103 20.43 -25.92 34.67
C GLY A 103 20.16 -27.39 35.01
N ASP A 104 21.22 -28.20 35.05
CA ASP A 104 21.17 -29.61 35.45
C ASP A 104 21.20 -29.83 36.98
N ILE A 105 21.04 -28.78 37.81
CA ILE A 105 21.17 -28.89 39.28
C ILE A 105 19.99 -29.72 39.84
N PRO A 106 20.22 -30.95 40.36
CA PRO A 106 19.12 -31.84 40.74
C PRO A 106 18.21 -31.26 41.83
N GLU A 107 18.78 -30.48 42.75
CA GLU A 107 18.08 -29.77 43.81
C GLU A 107 17.12 -28.68 43.29
N LEU A 108 17.39 -28.08 42.12
CA LEU A 108 16.55 -27.05 41.49
C LEU A 108 15.51 -27.62 40.53
N ARG A 109 15.58 -28.91 40.19
CA ARG A 109 14.74 -29.57 39.19
C ARG A 109 13.24 -29.26 39.33
N ARG A 110 12.72 -29.12 40.56
CA ARG A 110 11.31 -28.76 40.80
C ARG A 110 10.94 -27.40 40.20
N LEU A 111 11.79 -26.37 40.36
CA LEU A 111 11.57 -25.03 39.80
C LEU A 111 11.58 -25.11 38.27
N ALA A 112 12.59 -25.80 37.71
CA ALA A 112 12.73 -26.01 36.28
C ALA A 112 11.53 -26.74 35.64
N THR A 113 10.98 -27.76 36.28
CA THR A 113 9.89 -28.58 35.70
C THR A 113 8.48 -28.07 35.96
N ARG A 114 8.30 -27.08 36.84
CA ARG A 114 6.97 -26.57 37.25
C ARG A 114 6.84 -25.08 37.05
N ASP A 115 7.76 -24.31 37.62
CA ASP A 115 7.59 -22.88 37.81
C ASP A 115 8.05 -22.10 36.58
N VAL A 116 9.13 -22.51 35.91
CA VAL A 116 9.51 -21.94 34.60
C VAL A 116 8.46 -22.21 33.50
N PRO A 117 7.94 -23.44 33.29
CA PRO A 117 6.86 -23.69 32.33
C PRO A 117 5.55 -22.97 32.68
N TRP A 118 5.27 -22.75 33.97
CA TRP A 118 4.15 -21.94 34.40
C TRP A 118 4.32 -20.48 33.97
N LEU A 119 5.46 -19.82 34.30
CA LEU A 119 5.76 -18.45 33.87
C LEU A 119 5.72 -18.28 32.34
N GLN A 120 6.23 -19.26 31.58
CA GLN A 120 6.12 -19.27 30.11
C GLN A 120 4.67 -19.41 29.61
N GLY A 121 3.79 -20.06 30.39
CA GLY A 121 2.35 -20.15 30.13
C GLY A 121 1.60 -18.85 30.43
N GLU A 122 1.87 -18.24 31.59
CA GLU A 122 1.33 -16.92 31.97
C GLU A 122 1.72 -15.84 30.94
N HIS A 123 3.01 -15.77 30.57
CA HIS A 123 3.51 -14.86 29.53
C HIS A 123 2.70 -14.97 28.24
N LYS A 124 2.47 -16.19 27.74
CA LYS A 124 1.72 -16.41 26.49
C LYS A 124 0.27 -15.96 26.56
N ARG A 125 -0.37 -15.95 27.73
CA ARG A 125 -1.72 -15.40 27.88
C ARG A 125 -1.72 -13.88 27.81
N ALA A 126 -0.75 -13.23 28.46
CA ALA A 126 -0.61 -11.79 28.43
C ALA A 126 -0.18 -11.28 27.04
N GLU A 127 0.71 -11.99 26.36
CA GLU A 127 1.13 -11.77 24.96
C GLU A 127 -0.08 -11.80 24.02
N ALA A 128 -0.93 -12.83 24.09
CA ALA A 128 -2.17 -12.92 23.32
C ALA A 128 -3.23 -11.86 23.71
N LEU A 129 -3.23 -11.40 24.98
CA LEU A 129 -4.07 -10.27 25.40
C LEU A 129 -3.57 -8.94 24.82
N SER A 130 -2.26 -8.75 24.67
CA SER A 130 -1.67 -7.59 24.00
C SER A 130 -2.02 -7.57 22.52
N GLU A 131 -1.84 -8.67 21.79
CA GLU A 131 -2.26 -8.79 20.37
C GLU A 131 -3.73 -8.40 20.18
N LYS A 132 -4.62 -8.86 21.06
CA LYS A 132 -6.03 -8.48 21.11
C LYS A 132 -6.24 -6.98 21.37
N CYS A 133 -5.47 -6.37 22.27
CA CYS A 133 -5.52 -4.92 22.52
C CYS A 133 -5.02 -4.12 21.32
N ARG A 134 -3.92 -4.54 20.67
CA ARG A 134 -3.39 -3.94 19.43
C ARG A 134 -4.42 -3.96 18.30
N GLY A 135 -5.14 -5.08 18.13
CA GLY A 135 -6.25 -5.19 17.18
C GLY A 135 -7.39 -4.20 17.48
N LEU A 136 -7.79 -4.05 18.75
CA LEU A 136 -8.81 -3.08 19.16
C LEU A 136 -8.34 -1.61 19.02
N ILE A 137 -7.06 -1.31 19.27
CA ILE A 137 -6.45 0.01 19.05
C ILE A 137 -6.55 0.40 17.56
N LYS A 138 -6.27 -0.53 16.63
CA LYS A 138 -6.45 -0.28 15.19
C LYS A 138 -7.90 0.09 14.85
N VAL A 139 -8.86 -0.74 15.27
CA VAL A 139 -10.30 -0.48 15.03
C VAL A 139 -10.76 0.84 15.66
N ALA A 140 -10.22 1.22 16.82
CA ALA A 140 -10.54 2.49 17.48
C ALA A 140 -9.94 3.70 16.75
N ARG A 141 -8.72 3.60 16.19
CA ARG A 141 -8.14 4.60 15.27
C ARG A 141 -8.99 4.76 14.01
N ASP A 142 -9.36 3.66 13.37
CA ASP A 142 -10.17 3.67 12.14
C ASP A 142 -11.53 4.33 12.41
N LYS A 143 -12.18 4.02 13.55
CA LYS A 143 -13.42 4.68 14.02
C LYS A 143 -13.21 6.18 14.32
N ALA A 144 -12.07 6.58 14.88
CA ALA A 144 -11.76 7.99 15.15
C ALA A 144 -11.55 8.78 13.85
N ALA A 145 -10.84 8.21 12.87
CA ALA A 145 -10.63 8.80 11.55
C ALA A 145 -11.95 8.94 10.77
N GLN A 146 -12.80 7.90 10.76
CA GLN A 146 -14.13 7.99 10.17
C GLN A 146 -14.96 9.12 10.80
N LYS A 147 -14.98 9.22 12.14
CA LYS A 147 -15.68 10.31 12.83
C LYS A 147 -15.12 11.69 12.50
N ALA A 148 -13.81 11.84 12.38
CA ALA A 148 -13.20 13.13 12.01
C ALA A 148 -13.68 13.58 10.62
N SER A 149 -13.78 12.65 9.66
CA SER A 149 -14.35 12.92 8.33
C SER A 149 -15.85 13.25 8.40
N GLU A 150 -16.66 12.47 9.14
CA GLU A 150 -18.10 12.73 9.30
C GLU A 150 -18.38 14.10 9.95
N GLU A 151 -17.58 14.50 10.93
CA GLU A 151 -17.67 15.82 11.57
C GLU A 151 -17.27 16.96 10.62
N VAL A 152 -16.21 16.77 9.82
CA VAL A 152 -15.73 17.75 8.82
C VAL A 152 -16.72 17.89 7.67
N ASP A 153 -17.21 16.80 7.06
CA ASP A 153 -18.16 16.87 5.94
C ASP A 153 -19.51 17.48 6.36
N LYS A 154 -19.96 17.19 7.60
CA LYS A 154 -21.12 17.86 8.21
C LYS A 154 -20.89 19.37 8.35
N LEU A 155 -19.75 19.78 8.90
CA LEU A 155 -19.41 21.20 9.08
C LEU A 155 -19.23 21.91 7.73
N LYS A 156 -18.65 21.22 6.74
CA LYS A 156 -18.51 21.68 5.35
C LYS A 156 -19.88 21.95 4.72
N ALA A 157 -20.83 21.02 4.85
CA ALA A 157 -22.18 21.22 4.33
C ALA A 157 -22.88 22.44 4.99
N GLN A 158 -22.71 22.63 6.29
CA GLN A 158 -23.24 23.81 6.99
C GLN A 158 -22.55 25.12 6.55
N ALA A 159 -21.22 25.11 6.36
CA ALA A 159 -20.46 26.25 5.85
C ALA A 159 -20.90 26.63 4.43
N VAL A 160 -20.99 25.67 3.50
CA VAL A 160 -21.46 25.92 2.12
C VAL A 160 -22.88 26.49 2.10
N ALA A 161 -23.78 25.98 2.95
CA ALA A 161 -25.13 26.51 3.08
C ALA A 161 -25.13 27.97 3.58
N ALA A 162 -24.30 28.31 4.56
CA ALA A 162 -24.16 29.67 5.08
C ALA A 162 -23.57 30.63 4.03
N VAL A 163 -22.50 30.23 3.33
CA VAL A 163 -21.87 31.05 2.28
C VAL A 163 -22.85 31.29 1.13
N ARG A 164 -23.50 30.26 0.60
CA ARG A 164 -24.49 30.44 -0.49
C ARG A 164 -25.72 31.25 -0.06
N ALA A 165 -26.13 31.18 1.21
CA ALA A 165 -27.18 32.05 1.74
C ALA A 165 -26.73 33.52 1.79
N ALA A 166 -25.49 33.80 2.22
CA ALA A 166 -24.92 35.14 2.23
C ALA A 166 -24.76 35.72 0.81
N MET A 167 -24.19 34.95 -0.13
CA MET A 167 -24.11 35.30 -1.55
C MET A 167 -25.49 35.69 -2.11
N SER A 168 -26.50 34.84 -1.89
CA SER A 168 -27.87 35.07 -2.38
C SER A 168 -28.59 36.24 -1.69
N ALA A 169 -28.24 36.58 -0.45
CA ALA A 169 -28.79 37.72 0.26
C ALA A 169 -28.15 39.05 -0.16
N GLN A 170 -26.90 39.02 -0.62
CA GLN A 170 -26.15 40.19 -1.06
C GLN A 170 -26.16 40.39 -2.58
N GLY A 171 -26.55 39.38 -3.36
CA GLY A 171 -26.58 39.42 -4.82
C GLY A 171 -25.20 39.26 -5.48
N LYS A 172 -24.25 38.61 -4.80
CA LYS A 172 -22.85 38.47 -5.24
C LYS A 172 -22.57 37.10 -5.86
N SER A 173 -21.68 37.10 -6.86
CA SER A 173 -21.00 35.90 -7.38
C SER A 173 -20.03 35.28 -6.36
N GLY A 174 -19.50 34.09 -6.68
CA GLY A 174 -18.50 33.44 -5.84
C GLY A 174 -17.17 34.21 -5.84
N GLU A 175 -16.85 34.80 -6.98
CA GLU A 175 -15.66 35.59 -7.26
C GLU A 175 -15.66 36.90 -6.49
N GLU A 176 -16.76 37.67 -6.53
CA GLU A 176 -16.94 38.89 -5.74
C GLU A 176 -16.95 38.58 -4.22
N THR A 177 -17.46 37.42 -3.83
CA THR A 177 -17.45 36.98 -2.43
C THR A 177 -16.04 36.63 -1.97
N PHE A 178 -15.24 35.95 -2.78
CA PHE A 178 -13.82 35.69 -2.51
C PHE A 178 -13.00 36.99 -2.43
N GLU A 179 -13.26 37.92 -3.35
CA GLU A 179 -12.60 39.23 -3.40
C GLU A 179 -12.96 40.12 -2.20
N GLU A 180 -14.15 39.97 -1.62
CA GLU A 180 -14.52 40.62 -0.35
C GLU A 180 -13.78 40.07 0.88
N ILE A 181 -13.48 38.77 0.93
CA ILE A 181 -12.89 38.13 2.13
C ILE A 181 -11.44 38.57 2.34
N ASN A 182 -10.61 38.56 1.29
CA ASN A 182 -9.17 38.88 1.39
C ASN A 182 -8.62 39.68 0.19
N GLY A 183 -9.45 40.52 -0.44
CA GLY A 183 -9.02 41.41 -1.53
C GLY A 183 -8.64 40.67 -2.83
N GLY A 184 -9.04 39.41 -2.98
CA GLY A 184 -8.71 38.56 -4.13
C GLY A 184 -7.42 37.74 -3.97
N SER A 185 -6.71 37.88 -2.84
CA SER A 185 -5.61 36.98 -2.44
C SER A 185 -6.16 35.65 -1.90
N ALA A 186 -5.32 34.61 -1.85
CA ALA A 186 -5.66 33.34 -1.22
C ALA A 186 -6.03 33.51 0.27
N LEU A 187 -6.85 32.60 0.79
CA LEU A 187 -7.40 32.70 2.14
C LEU A 187 -6.57 31.91 3.14
N SER A 188 -5.98 32.60 4.10
CA SER A 188 -5.41 31.98 5.30
C SER A 188 -6.50 31.40 6.19
N CYS A 189 -6.14 30.44 7.07
CA CYS A 189 -7.07 29.81 8.01
C CYS A 189 -7.82 30.85 8.87
N GLU A 190 -7.11 31.88 9.36
CA GLU A 190 -7.70 32.95 10.15
C GLU A 190 -8.77 33.73 9.36
N SER A 191 -8.49 34.11 8.12
CA SER A 191 -9.43 34.89 7.28
C SER A 191 -10.68 34.09 6.92
N PHE A 192 -10.52 32.82 6.53
CA PHE A 192 -11.62 31.92 6.19
C PHE A 192 -12.53 31.63 7.40
N VAL A 193 -11.93 31.33 8.55
CA VAL A 193 -12.66 31.07 9.80
C VAL A 193 -13.34 32.32 10.35
N ALA A 194 -12.71 33.51 10.21
CA ALA A 194 -13.33 34.78 10.58
C ALA A 194 -14.54 35.11 9.70
N TYR A 195 -14.44 34.89 8.39
CA TYR A 195 -15.55 35.08 7.45
C TYR A 195 -16.73 34.16 7.77
N LEU A 196 -16.51 32.84 7.92
CA LEU A 196 -17.57 31.89 8.22
C LEU A 196 -18.30 32.19 9.54
N LYS A 197 -17.60 32.71 10.57
CA LYS A 197 -18.22 33.19 11.81
C LYS A 197 -19.16 34.38 11.57
N GLY A 198 -18.80 35.28 10.65
CA GLY A 198 -19.62 36.44 10.29
C GLY A 198 -20.96 36.10 9.63
N LEU A 199 -21.13 34.86 9.15
CA LEU A 199 -22.38 34.41 8.50
C LEU A 199 -23.44 33.91 9.49
N GLY A 200 -23.01 33.58 10.72
CA GLY A 200 -23.88 33.15 11.82
C GLY A 200 -24.26 31.66 11.79
N GLY A 201 -24.55 31.09 12.97
CA GLY A 201 -24.98 29.70 13.15
C GLY A 201 -23.87 28.64 13.10
N LEU A 202 -22.60 29.07 13.14
CA LEU A 202 -21.38 28.25 13.09
C LEU A 202 -20.36 28.60 14.19
N GLU A 203 -20.70 29.54 15.08
CA GLU A 203 -19.80 30.22 16.01
C GLU A 203 -19.15 29.24 17.00
N GLU A 204 -19.92 28.27 17.49
CA GLU A 204 -19.48 27.23 18.44
C GLU A 204 -18.52 26.23 17.78
N ALA A 205 -18.84 25.76 16.58
CA ALA A 205 -18.03 24.77 15.86
C ALA A 205 -16.70 25.34 15.34
N LEU A 206 -16.69 26.63 14.98
CA LEU A 206 -15.54 27.31 14.37
C LEU A 206 -14.67 28.10 15.35
N SER A 207 -14.83 27.96 16.67
CA SER A 207 -14.00 28.62 17.69
C SER A 207 -12.49 28.60 17.33
N PRO A 208 -11.67 29.64 17.61
CA PRO A 208 -10.26 29.65 17.20
C PRO A 208 -9.47 28.43 17.70
N ASP A 209 -9.79 27.94 18.90
CA ASP A 209 -9.18 26.76 19.51
C ASP A 209 -9.79 25.43 19.01
N SER A 210 -10.72 25.48 18.05
CA SER A 210 -11.43 24.30 17.52
C SER A 210 -10.58 23.57 16.49
N ALA A 211 -10.14 22.36 16.83
CA ALA A 211 -9.48 21.45 15.88
C ALA A 211 -10.34 21.19 14.63
N LEU A 212 -11.67 21.27 14.73
CA LEU A 212 -12.58 21.16 13.58
C LEU A 212 -12.45 22.31 12.57
N ALA A 213 -12.14 23.53 13.03
CA ALA A 213 -11.92 24.66 12.13
C ALA A 213 -10.67 24.44 11.27
N GLY A 214 -9.56 24.00 11.90
CA GLY A 214 -8.33 23.62 11.20
C GLY A 214 -8.51 22.40 10.28
N ARG A 215 -9.24 21.37 10.72
CA ARG A 215 -9.57 20.19 9.90
C ARG A 215 -10.41 20.56 8.67
N LEU A 216 -11.44 21.40 8.83
CA LEU A 216 -12.24 21.90 7.70
C LEU A 216 -11.38 22.69 6.73
N PHE A 217 -10.56 23.62 7.23
CA PHE A 217 -9.70 24.45 6.41
C PHE A 217 -8.71 23.62 5.59
N ALA A 218 -8.00 22.67 6.20
CA ALA A 218 -7.08 21.77 5.50
C ALA A 218 -7.80 20.90 4.44
N HIS A 219 -9.03 20.46 4.72
CA HIS A 219 -9.88 19.72 3.78
C HIS A 219 -10.39 20.57 2.60
N VAL A 220 -10.33 21.90 2.69
CA VAL A 220 -10.68 22.83 1.60
C VAL A 220 -9.45 23.33 0.84
N ALA A 221 -8.33 23.58 1.53
CA ALA A 221 -7.07 23.95 0.89
C ALA A 221 -6.49 22.80 0.03
N GLY A 222 -6.73 21.55 0.44
CA GLY A 222 -6.17 20.37 -0.20
C GLY A 222 -4.72 20.10 0.20
N SER A 223 -4.17 18.97 -0.25
CA SER A 223 -2.78 18.56 0.05
C SER A 223 -1.71 19.22 -0.82
N GLU A 224 -2.12 19.96 -1.86
CA GLU A 224 -1.22 20.57 -2.86
C GLU A 224 -0.83 22.03 -2.53
N SER A 225 -1.45 22.62 -1.49
CA SER A 225 -1.15 23.98 -1.05
C SER A 225 0.05 24.00 -0.09
N GLU A 226 1.26 24.20 -0.63
CA GLU A 226 2.52 24.24 0.16
C GLU A 226 2.50 25.27 1.30
N GLU A 227 1.83 26.41 1.09
CA GLU A 227 1.73 27.51 2.05
C GLU A 227 0.54 27.35 3.02
N GLY A 228 -0.32 26.36 2.80
CA GLY A 228 -1.51 26.14 3.63
C GLY A 228 -2.56 27.24 3.47
N GLU A 229 -2.81 27.69 2.24
CA GLU A 229 -3.83 28.68 1.90
C GLU A 229 -4.90 28.12 0.95
N ILE A 230 -6.13 28.64 1.02
CA ILE A 230 -7.22 28.30 0.08
C ILE A 230 -7.13 29.23 -1.13
N ALA A 231 -6.76 28.68 -2.29
CA ALA A 231 -6.79 29.38 -3.57
C ALA A 231 -8.22 29.73 -4.02
N LYS A 232 -8.35 30.67 -4.97
CA LYS A 232 -9.66 31.12 -5.49
C LYS A 232 -10.46 29.94 -6.06
N GLU A 233 -9.78 29.07 -6.80
CA GLU A 233 -10.32 27.87 -7.43
C GLU A 233 -10.88 26.90 -6.38
N SER A 234 -10.15 26.63 -5.30
CA SER A 234 -10.58 25.74 -4.21
C SER A 234 -11.76 26.31 -3.42
N PHE A 235 -11.83 27.63 -3.23
CA PHE A 235 -13.00 28.29 -2.64
C PHE A 235 -14.22 28.23 -3.56
N LEU A 236 -14.04 28.49 -4.86
CA LEU A 236 -15.12 28.38 -5.84
C LEU A 236 -15.63 26.94 -5.95
N GLU A 237 -14.75 25.92 -5.87
CA GLU A 237 -15.16 24.51 -5.83
C GLU A 237 -15.91 24.15 -4.54
N LEU A 238 -15.48 24.65 -3.37
CA LEU A 238 -16.20 24.47 -2.11
C LEU A 238 -17.66 24.93 -2.21
N ILE A 239 -17.93 26.08 -2.83
CA ILE A 239 -19.28 26.66 -2.92
C ILE A 239 -20.12 26.10 -4.08
N LYS A 240 -19.55 25.27 -4.97
CA LYS A 240 -20.34 24.57 -6.01
C LYS A 240 -21.34 23.62 -5.35
N LEU A 241 -22.58 23.64 -5.83
CA LEU A 241 -23.67 22.80 -5.34
C LEU A 241 -24.27 22.04 -6.51
N PHE A 242 -24.27 20.72 -6.43
CA PHE A 242 -24.80 19.85 -7.48
C PHE A 242 -26.14 19.24 -7.08
N TYR A 243 -27.13 19.33 -7.97
CA TYR A 243 -28.42 18.66 -7.84
C TYR A 243 -28.50 17.44 -8.76
N LYS A 244 -29.01 16.32 -8.25
CA LYS A 244 -29.33 15.13 -9.05
C LYS A 244 -30.82 15.13 -9.41
N CYS A 245 -31.15 14.87 -10.67
CA CYS A 245 -32.53 14.75 -11.13
C CYS A 245 -33.15 13.43 -10.60
N VAL A 246 -33.97 13.50 -9.56
CA VAL A 246 -34.65 12.32 -8.96
C VAL A 246 -35.89 11.90 -9.74
N LYS A 247 -36.48 12.82 -10.52
CA LYS A 247 -37.69 12.59 -11.33
C LYS A 247 -37.62 13.43 -12.58
N GLY A 248 -37.70 12.79 -13.74
CA GLY A 248 -37.55 13.46 -15.04
C GLY A 248 -38.47 14.67 -15.19
N THR A 249 -37.88 15.82 -15.51
CA THR A 249 -38.49 17.15 -15.44
C THR A 249 -38.13 17.99 -16.67
N VAL A 250 -38.64 19.21 -16.76
CA VAL A 250 -38.38 20.12 -17.89
C VAL A 250 -37.35 21.18 -17.51
N LEU A 251 -36.37 21.38 -18.39
CA LEU A 251 -35.37 22.44 -18.36
C LEU A 251 -35.85 23.59 -19.27
N SER A 252 -35.84 24.83 -18.78
CA SER A 252 -36.30 26.00 -19.53
C SER A 252 -35.30 27.15 -19.49
N ASP A 253 -35.33 28.06 -20.48
CA ASP A 253 -34.37 29.18 -20.57
C ASP A 253 -34.55 30.25 -19.47
N ASP A 254 -35.80 30.57 -19.09
CA ASP A 254 -36.15 31.57 -18.07
C ASP A 254 -36.97 31.00 -16.88
N ILE A 255 -36.96 31.73 -15.75
CA ILE A 255 -37.65 31.40 -14.50
C ILE A 255 -39.18 31.42 -14.63
N THR A 256 -39.75 32.17 -15.58
CA THR A 256 -41.21 32.26 -15.78
C THR A 256 -41.76 30.94 -16.36
N ILE A 257 -42.93 30.44 -15.94
CA ILE A 257 -43.56 29.24 -16.57
C ILE A 257 -43.75 29.35 -18.10
N LYS A 258 -43.76 30.56 -18.65
CA LYS A 258 -43.96 30.85 -20.08
C LYS A 258 -42.66 30.80 -20.88
N SER A 259 -41.54 30.48 -20.24
CA SER A 259 -40.22 30.35 -20.85
C SER A 259 -40.13 29.19 -21.84
N LYS A 260 -39.15 29.23 -22.74
CA LYS A 260 -38.94 28.20 -23.76
C LYS A 260 -38.36 26.96 -23.10
N THR A 261 -38.97 25.80 -23.35
CA THR A 261 -38.33 24.52 -23.02
C THR A 261 -37.03 24.37 -23.82
N VAL A 262 -35.92 24.15 -23.12
CA VAL A 262 -34.63 23.78 -23.71
C VAL A 262 -34.67 22.29 -24.04
N ARG A 263 -34.80 21.44 -23.02
CA ARG A 263 -35.01 19.99 -23.16
C ARG A 263 -35.71 19.38 -21.94
N ARG A 264 -35.84 18.05 -21.95
CA ARG A 264 -36.21 17.25 -20.79
C ARG A 264 -34.93 16.78 -20.09
N LEU A 265 -34.96 16.76 -18.76
CA LEU A 265 -33.97 16.09 -17.92
C LEU A 265 -34.48 14.69 -17.58
N GLU A 266 -33.60 13.70 -17.67
CA GLU A 266 -33.87 12.32 -17.27
C GLU A 266 -33.38 12.01 -15.85
N VAL A 267 -33.90 10.91 -15.29
CA VAL A 267 -33.58 10.51 -13.91
C VAL A 267 -32.12 10.08 -13.82
N GLY A 268 -31.37 10.74 -12.94
CA GLY A 268 -29.95 10.50 -12.73
C GLY A 268 -29.02 11.63 -13.19
N GLU A 269 -29.49 12.53 -14.07
CA GLU A 269 -28.71 13.67 -14.54
C GLU A 269 -28.25 14.59 -13.39
N VAL A 270 -27.09 15.24 -13.57
CA VAL A 270 -26.46 16.12 -12.58
C VAL A 270 -26.39 17.55 -13.10
N LEU A 271 -26.74 18.49 -12.22
CA LEU A 271 -26.90 19.92 -12.52
C LEU A 271 -26.03 20.74 -11.55
N GLU A 272 -25.15 21.60 -12.05
CA GLU A 272 -24.44 22.58 -11.21
C GLU A 272 -25.34 23.80 -10.95
N ALA A 273 -25.54 24.18 -9.68
CA ALA A 273 -26.41 25.29 -9.31
C ALA A 273 -25.66 26.65 -9.34
N LEU A 274 -25.99 27.46 -10.33
CA LEU A 274 -25.46 28.81 -10.53
C LEU A 274 -26.07 29.82 -9.53
N GLU A 275 -27.39 29.72 -9.29
CA GLU A 275 -28.10 30.58 -8.33
C GLU A 275 -28.82 29.76 -7.25
N GLY A 276 -29.26 30.44 -6.17
CA GLY A 276 -30.06 29.82 -5.12
C GLY A 276 -31.53 29.53 -5.52
N PRO A 277 -32.30 28.80 -4.70
CA PRO A 277 -33.70 28.49 -4.97
C PRO A 277 -34.64 29.71 -4.96
N SER A 278 -34.78 30.36 -6.11
CA SER A 278 -35.66 31.51 -6.35
C SER A 278 -37.13 31.09 -6.54
N LYS A 279 -38.07 32.04 -6.41
CA LYS A 279 -39.51 31.76 -6.39
C LYS A 279 -40.22 32.33 -7.63
N ASP A 280 -40.80 31.43 -8.42
CA ASP A 280 -41.68 31.76 -9.55
C ASP A 280 -43.04 32.25 -9.00
N GLU A 281 -43.30 33.55 -9.07
CA GLU A 281 -44.54 34.18 -8.58
C GLU A 281 -45.78 33.68 -9.34
N GLY A 282 -45.65 33.38 -10.63
CA GLY A 282 -46.77 32.90 -11.46
C GLY A 282 -47.20 31.47 -11.11
N ALA A 283 -46.27 30.63 -10.68
CA ALA A 283 -46.53 29.23 -10.34
C ALA A 283 -46.77 28.98 -8.83
N ASN A 284 -46.21 29.86 -7.99
CA ASN A 284 -45.95 29.63 -6.58
C ASN A 284 -45.12 28.35 -6.35
N VAL A 285 -44.02 28.20 -7.10
CA VAL A 285 -43.03 27.11 -6.97
C VAL A 285 -41.61 27.68 -6.84
N GLN A 286 -40.66 26.86 -6.41
CA GLN A 286 -39.24 27.23 -6.44
C GLN A 286 -38.59 26.71 -7.72
N ARG A 287 -37.55 27.41 -8.16
CA ARG A 287 -36.69 27.08 -9.29
C ARG A 287 -35.24 27.33 -8.92
N VAL A 288 -34.33 26.66 -9.63
CA VAL A 288 -32.89 26.83 -9.48
C VAL A 288 -32.32 27.14 -10.86
N ARG A 289 -31.44 28.14 -10.97
CA ARG A 289 -30.65 28.35 -12.19
C ARG A 289 -29.43 27.46 -12.16
N CYS A 290 -29.20 26.72 -13.24
CA CYS A 290 -28.19 25.69 -13.27
C CYS A 290 -27.58 25.48 -14.66
N LEU A 291 -26.58 24.60 -14.72
CA LEU A 291 -25.93 24.10 -15.92
C LEU A 291 -25.95 22.56 -15.86
N ALA A 292 -26.25 21.88 -16.98
CA ALA A 292 -26.25 20.42 -17.03
C ALA A 292 -24.84 19.87 -17.26
N VAL A 293 -24.32 19.09 -16.31
CA VAL A 293 -22.89 18.69 -16.27
C VAL A 293 -22.49 17.75 -17.42
N GLN A 294 -23.46 17.15 -18.13
CA GLN A 294 -23.21 16.28 -19.29
C GLN A 294 -23.08 17.04 -20.63
N GLU A 295 -23.42 18.33 -20.67
CA GLU A 295 -23.41 19.15 -21.88
C GLU A 295 -22.36 20.25 -21.73
N ASN A 296 -21.19 20.06 -22.35
CA ASN A 296 -20.08 21.03 -22.37
C ASN A 296 -20.34 22.24 -23.30
N GLU A 297 -21.61 22.63 -23.49
CA GLU A 297 -22.04 23.82 -24.22
C GLU A 297 -22.80 24.74 -23.24
N GLU A 298 -22.51 26.05 -23.26
CA GLU A 298 -22.84 26.99 -22.17
C GLU A 298 -24.32 27.44 -22.10
N ASP A 299 -25.29 26.54 -22.33
CA ASP A 299 -26.73 26.86 -22.41
C ASP A 299 -27.39 26.97 -21.01
N CYS A 300 -27.02 28.04 -20.29
CA CYS A 300 -27.55 28.43 -18.97
C CYS A 300 -29.08 28.31 -18.89
N SER A 301 -29.60 27.47 -17.99
CA SER A 301 -31.05 27.20 -17.95
C SER A 301 -31.58 26.77 -16.58
N LEU A 302 -32.88 26.96 -16.36
CA LEU A 302 -33.55 26.84 -15.07
C LEU A 302 -34.39 25.57 -14.92
N VAL A 303 -34.27 24.92 -13.76
CA VAL A 303 -34.97 23.69 -13.40
C VAL A 303 -36.11 23.92 -12.43
N GLN A 304 -37.22 23.23 -12.67
CA GLN A 304 -38.46 23.33 -11.92
C GLN A 304 -38.51 22.39 -10.71
N HIS A 305 -38.72 22.93 -9.50
CA HIS A 305 -38.98 22.16 -8.28
C HIS A 305 -40.46 22.26 -7.86
N SER A 306 -41.24 21.18 -7.99
CA SER A 306 -42.72 21.24 -7.89
C SER A 306 -43.28 20.89 -6.49
N ARG A 307 -43.89 21.90 -5.86
CA ARG A 307 -44.92 21.87 -4.79
C ARG A 307 -44.86 20.75 -3.72
N LYS A 308 -44.42 21.13 -2.51
CA LYS A 308 -44.92 20.72 -1.17
C LYS A 308 -45.81 19.45 -1.05
N SER A 309 -45.29 18.27 -1.38
CA SER A 309 -45.54 17.05 -0.60
C SER A 309 -44.53 15.94 -0.97
N SER A 310 -43.85 15.40 0.04
CA SER A 310 -42.69 14.49 -0.07
C SER A 310 -41.44 15.08 -0.74
N PHE A 311 -40.26 14.59 -0.32
CA PHE A 311 -38.93 14.91 -0.87
C PHE A 311 -38.51 16.39 -0.94
N GLY A 312 -38.51 17.01 0.25
CA GLY A 312 -37.57 18.06 0.64
C GLY A 312 -36.61 17.57 1.72
N HIS A 313 -36.04 16.37 1.57
CA HIS A 313 -34.96 15.91 2.45
C HIS A 313 -33.64 16.50 1.94
N GLU A 314 -33.22 17.59 2.56
CA GLU A 314 -31.81 17.76 2.90
C GLU A 314 -31.38 16.47 3.61
N GLU A 315 -30.33 15.79 3.09
CA GLU A 315 -29.92 14.46 3.59
C GLU A 315 -29.12 14.58 4.89
N LYS A 316 -29.80 15.06 5.93
CA LYS A 316 -29.44 14.79 7.31
C LYS A 316 -29.50 13.29 7.55
N LEU A 317 -28.36 12.64 7.35
CA LEU A 317 -28.10 11.26 7.76
C LEU A 317 -28.45 11.10 9.24
N LYS A 318 -29.66 10.60 9.50
CA LYS A 318 -30.00 9.99 10.78
C LYS A 318 -29.23 8.68 10.88
N GLN A 319 -28.17 8.67 11.69
CA GLN A 319 -27.50 7.44 12.11
C GLN A 319 -28.42 6.63 13.04
N GLU A 320 -29.45 5.99 12.48
CA GLU A 320 -30.16 4.88 13.12
C GLU A 320 -29.47 3.57 12.70
N GLY A 321 -28.69 3.00 13.62
CA GLY A 321 -27.62 2.06 13.27
C GLY A 321 -28.06 0.64 12.89
N ARG A 322 -28.02 0.33 11.58
CA ARG A 322 -27.58 -0.97 11.01
C ARG A 322 -27.37 -0.82 9.48
N PRO A 323 -26.38 -1.50 8.88
CA PRO A 323 -26.15 -1.41 7.44
C PRO A 323 -27.27 -2.12 6.67
N ALA A 324 -27.95 -1.37 5.80
CA ALA A 324 -28.70 -1.90 4.67
C ALA A 324 -27.85 -1.74 3.40
N SER A 325 -27.78 -2.78 2.58
CA SER A 325 -26.91 -2.85 1.40
C SER A 325 -27.32 -1.86 0.30
N VAL A 326 -26.35 -1.13 -0.26
CA VAL A 326 -26.53 -0.35 -1.50
C VAL A 326 -26.58 -1.31 -2.70
N PRO A 327 -27.58 -1.21 -3.59
CA PRO A 327 -27.65 -2.02 -4.81
C PRO A 327 -26.95 -1.34 -5.99
N LEU A 328 -26.01 -2.03 -6.66
CA LEU A 328 -25.46 -1.55 -7.93
C LEU A 328 -24.85 -2.66 -8.81
N LEU A 329 -25.68 -3.62 -9.24
CA LEU A 329 -25.55 -4.32 -10.53
C LEU A 329 -26.78 -5.18 -10.83
N GLU A 330 -27.69 -4.66 -11.66
CA GLU A 330 -28.64 -5.47 -12.41
C GLU A 330 -27.87 -6.19 -13.54
N THR A 331 -28.11 -7.46 -13.90
CA THR A 331 -29.20 -8.38 -13.54
C THR A 331 -28.69 -9.75 -13.07
N ALA A 332 -28.34 -9.87 -11.78
CA ALA A 332 -28.47 -11.15 -11.10
C ALA A 332 -29.96 -11.37 -10.74
N GLU A 333 -30.72 -12.01 -11.64
CA GLU A 333 -32.06 -12.49 -11.31
C GLU A 333 -31.99 -13.35 -10.05
N LYS A 334 -32.89 -13.12 -9.07
CA LYS A 334 -33.11 -14.11 -8.01
C LYS A 334 -33.71 -15.37 -8.64
N ARG A 335 -32.84 -16.35 -8.91
CA ARG A 335 -33.22 -17.69 -9.32
C ARG A 335 -33.42 -18.51 -8.05
N ASP A 336 -34.68 -18.59 -7.61
CA ASP A 336 -35.06 -19.00 -6.25
C ASP A 336 -34.62 -20.44 -5.86
N ASP A 337 -34.22 -21.28 -6.83
CA ASP A 337 -34.11 -22.74 -6.68
C ASP A 337 -32.68 -23.34 -6.83
N GLY A 338 -31.59 -22.60 -6.61
CA GLY A 338 -30.22 -23.11 -6.92
C GLY A 338 -29.10 -22.63 -5.99
N TYR A 339 -28.21 -23.56 -5.59
CA TYR A 339 -26.99 -23.27 -4.82
C TYR A 339 -26.05 -22.36 -5.62
N HIS A 340 -25.39 -21.41 -4.95
CA HIS A 340 -24.39 -20.53 -5.56
C HIS A 340 -23.11 -20.50 -4.74
N PHE A 341 -21.96 -20.51 -5.43
CA PHE A 341 -20.64 -20.30 -4.88
C PHE A 341 -19.89 -19.31 -5.77
N ASP A 342 -19.31 -18.28 -5.17
CA ASP A 342 -18.56 -17.21 -5.82
C ASP A 342 -17.35 -16.85 -4.95
N LEU A 343 -16.15 -17.12 -5.45
CA LEU A 343 -14.90 -16.71 -4.81
C LEU A 343 -14.16 -15.76 -5.74
N PHE A 344 -13.93 -14.53 -5.26
CA PHE A 344 -13.03 -13.58 -5.89
C PHE A 344 -11.71 -13.49 -5.09
N VAL A 345 -10.60 -13.83 -5.76
CA VAL A 345 -9.24 -13.66 -5.25
C VAL A 345 -8.60 -12.49 -5.99
N LYS A 346 -8.54 -11.35 -5.32
CA LYS A 346 -7.84 -10.14 -5.79
C LYS A 346 -6.32 -10.33 -5.72
N ALA A 347 -5.60 -9.77 -6.67
CA ALA A 347 -4.13 -9.72 -6.64
C ALA A 347 -3.63 -8.76 -5.53
N GLY A 348 -2.64 -9.20 -4.75
CA GLY A 348 -1.87 -8.36 -3.83
C GLY A 348 -0.81 -7.51 -4.55
N PRO A 349 -0.18 -6.54 -3.87
CA PRO A 349 0.96 -5.81 -4.40
C PRO A 349 2.07 -6.77 -4.86
N GLY A 350 2.57 -6.60 -6.09
CA GLY A 350 3.59 -7.48 -6.68
C GLY A 350 3.11 -8.88 -7.09
N VAL A 351 1.83 -9.22 -6.87
CA VAL A 351 1.23 -10.49 -7.27
C VAL A 351 0.51 -10.32 -8.62
N THR A 352 0.64 -11.32 -9.48
CA THR A 352 -0.11 -11.44 -10.74
C THR A 352 -0.79 -12.81 -10.77
N ILE A 353 -2.08 -12.85 -11.10
CA ILE A 353 -2.86 -14.11 -11.12
C ILE A 353 -3.29 -14.40 -12.55
N THR A 354 -2.98 -15.60 -13.01
CA THR A 354 -3.24 -16.09 -14.38
C THR A 354 -3.67 -17.55 -14.33
N GLY A 355 -4.05 -18.13 -15.46
CA GLY A 355 -4.42 -19.55 -15.54
C GLY A 355 -5.21 -19.84 -16.81
N LEU A 356 -5.71 -21.07 -16.91
CA LEU A 356 -6.56 -21.48 -18.04
C LEU A 356 -8.05 -21.23 -17.72
N PRO A 357 -8.85 -20.75 -18.70
CA PRO A 357 -10.30 -20.70 -18.53
C PRO A 357 -10.84 -22.12 -18.36
N PHE A 358 -11.90 -22.26 -17.56
CA PHE A 358 -12.52 -23.53 -17.21
C PHE A 358 -12.78 -24.42 -18.45
N ASP A 359 -12.06 -25.55 -18.55
CA ASP A 359 -12.22 -26.50 -19.65
C ASP A 359 -13.60 -27.18 -19.56
N ARG A 360 -14.18 -27.48 -20.72
CA ARG A 360 -15.47 -28.16 -20.87
C ARG A 360 -15.33 -29.50 -21.58
N SER A 361 -14.10 -29.93 -21.87
CA SER A 361 -13.76 -31.12 -22.64
C SER A 361 -12.95 -32.16 -21.86
N SER A 362 -12.51 -31.82 -20.65
CA SER A 362 -11.74 -32.68 -19.76
C SER A 362 -12.66 -33.47 -18.81
N ASP A 363 -12.58 -34.80 -18.85
CA ASP A 363 -13.21 -35.70 -17.86
C ASP A 363 -12.44 -35.72 -16.52
N ALA A 364 -11.31 -34.99 -16.40
CA ALA A 364 -10.55 -34.89 -15.16
C ALA A 364 -11.16 -33.86 -14.19
N ASP A 365 -11.90 -32.89 -14.72
CA ASP A 365 -12.65 -31.91 -13.95
C ASP A 365 -13.88 -32.59 -13.32
N ALA A 366 -13.84 -32.80 -12.01
CA ALA A 366 -15.06 -33.00 -11.24
C ALA A 366 -15.98 -31.80 -11.54
N THR A 367 -17.17 -32.06 -12.09
CA THR A 367 -18.02 -31.04 -12.75
C THR A 367 -19.50 -31.23 -12.41
N TYR A 368 -19.78 -31.83 -11.25
CA TYR A 368 -21.13 -32.17 -10.85
C TYR A 368 -21.95 -30.92 -10.51
N GLY A 369 -23.21 -30.88 -10.96
CA GLY A 369 -24.09 -29.73 -10.74
C GLY A 369 -23.94 -28.58 -11.75
N CYS A 370 -22.83 -28.50 -12.48
CA CYS A 370 -22.52 -27.45 -13.48
C CYS A 370 -23.47 -27.37 -14.71
N GLY A 371 -24.47 -28.26 -14.77
CA GLY A 371 -25.47 -28.31 -15.85
C GLY A 371 -24.95 -28.92 -17.16
N SER A 372 -25.87 -29.15 -18.10
CA SER A 372 -25.55 -29.66 -19.44
C SER A 372 -24.64 -28.69 -20.20
N GLY A 373 -23.47 -29.15 -20.63
CA GLY A 373 -22.45 -28.30 -21.28
C GLY A 373 -21.68 -27.40 -20.31
N TYR A 374 -21.77 -27.68 -18.99
CA TYR A 374 -21.02 -27.03 -17.91
C TYR A 374 -21.18 -25.50 -17.80
N LEU A 375 -22.23 -24.93 -18.42
CA LEU A 375 -22.46 -23.49 -18.52
C LEU A 375 -22.70 -22.79 -17.17
N LYS A 376 -22.92 -23.54 -16.08
CA LYS A 376 -23.14 -22.99 -14.74
C LYS A 376 -21.86 -22.83 -13.91
N CYS A 377 -20.71 -23.24 -14.42
CA CYS A 377 -19.42 -23.14 -13.72
C CYS A 377 -18.42 -22.35 -14.58
N SER A 378 -17.65 -21.46 -13.96
CA SER A 378 -16.61 -20.71 -14.67
C SER A 378 -15.45 -20.28 -13.76
N CYS A 379 -14.27 -20.25 -14.36
CA CYS A 379 -13.02 -19.74 -13.81
C CYS A 379 -12.59 -18.61 -14.74
N THR A 380 -12.59 -17.37 -14.24
CA THR A 380 -12.29 -16.16 -15.02
C THR A 380 -11.13 -15.38 -14.39
N TYR A 381 -10.33 -14.74 -15.24
CA TYR A 381 -9.14 -14.01 -14.85
C TYR A 381 -9.27 -12.59 -15.39
N THR A 382 -8.97 -11.60 -14.55
CA THR A 382 -8.97 -10.18 -14.89
C THR A 382 -7.58 -9.58 -14.59
N SER A 383 -7.37 -8.31 -14.92
CA SER A 383 -6.20 -7.56 -14.44
C SER A 383 -6.06 -7.57 -12.91
N ASP A 384 -7.18 -7.68 -12.22
CA ASP A 384 -7.32 -7.44 -10.78
C ASP A 384 -7.27 -8.75 -9.98
N GLY A 385 -7.34 -9.91 -10.64
CA GLY A 385 -7.23 -11.23 -10.00
C GLY A 385 -8.01 -12.35 -10.70
N PHE A 386 -8.49 -13.30 -9.90
CA PHE A 386 -9.16 -14.53 -10.32
C PHE A 386 -10.54 -14.65 -9.68
N ARG A 387 -11.53 -15.17 -10.43
CA ARG A 387 -12.88 -15.43 -9.93
C ARG A 387 -13.35 -16.84 -10.29
N MET A 388 -13.88 -17.54 -9.30
CA MET A 388 -14.44 -18.89 -9.40
C MET A 388 -15.94 -18.82 -9.08
N THR A 389 -16.80 -19.06 -10.07
CA THR A 389 -18.27 -19.02 -9.91
C THR A 389 -18.92 -20.34 -10.31
N GLY A 390 -19.89 -20.79 -9.52
CA GLY A 390 -20.61 -22.03 -9.75
C GLY A 390 -22.05 -21.98 -9.25
N TYR A 391 -22.99 -22.38 -10.11
CA TYR A 391 -24.42 -22.46 -9.79
C TYR A 391 -24.89 -23.91 -9.81
N GLY A 392 -25.10 -24.49 -8.63
CA GLY A 392 -25.65 -25.82 -8.45
C GLY A 392 -27.14 -25.91 -8.80
N THR A 393 -27.65 -27.13 -8.88
CA THR A 393 -29.08 -27.39 -9.15
C THR A 393 -29.68 -28.18 -7.99
N GLN A 394 -30.85 -27.79 -7.49
CA GLN A 394 -31.54 -28.60 -6.49
C GLN A 394 -31.96 -29.96 -7.08
N GLY A 395 -31.93 -31.02 -6.25
CA GLY A 395 -32.39 -32.36 -6.62
C GLY A 395 -31.33 -33.30 -7.21
N THR A 396 -30.12 -32.84 -7.53
CA THR A 396 -28.98 -33.73 -7.86
C THR A 396 -28.27 -34.21 -6.58
N MET A 397 -27.79 -35.46 -6.55
CA MET A 397 -27.08 -36.02 -5.38
C MET A 397 -25.88 -35.18 -4.94
N THR A 398 -25.14 -34.69 -5.93
CA THR A 398 -24.09 -33.67 -5.85
C THR A 398 -24.70 -32.37 -6.34
N ALA A 399 -24.84 -31.35 -5.48
CA ALA A 399 -25.55 -30.13 -5.84
C ALA A 399 -24.67 -29.19 -6.67
N LEU A 400 -23.41 -29.04 -6.26
CA LEU A 400 -22.32 -28.40 -6.98
C LEU A 400 -21.00 -29.04 -6.52
N ASP A 401 -20.12 -29.42 -7.44
CA ASP A 401 -18.75 -29.88 -7.17
C ASP A 401 -17.91 -29.56 -8.40
N PHE A 402 -17.04 -28.54 -8.31
CA PHE A 402 -16.21 -28.09 -9.43
C PHE A 402 -14.83 -27.60 -9.00
N THR A 403 -13.84 -27.76 -9.90
CA THR A 403 -12.45 -27.31 -9.69
C THR A 403 -12.01 -26.31 -10.75
N CYS A 404 -11.36 -25.23 -10.34
CA CYS A 404 -10.53 -24.40 -11.21
C CYS A 404 -9.09 -24.90 -11.13
N HIS A 405 -8.59 -25.47 -12.23
CA HIS A 405 -7.22 -25.97 -12.32
C HIS A 405 -6.22 -24.90 -12.79
N ASP A 406 -4.96 -25.11 -12.45
CA ASP A 406 -3.80 -24.34 -12.92
C ASP A 406 -3.93 -22.81 -12.78
N VAL A 407 -4.40 -22.35 -11.61
CA VAL A 407 -4.35 -20.93 -11.23
C VAL A 407 -2.93 -20.58 -10.81
N ILE A 408 -2.21 -19.86 -11.67
CA ILE A 408 -0.80 -19.50 -11.54
C ILE A 408 -0.68 -18.11 -10.90
N TYR A 409 -0.04 -18.08 -9.73
CA TYR A 409 0.37 -16.89 -9.00
C TYR A 409 1.84 -16.61 -9.31
N SER A 410 2.11 -15.47 -9.97
CA SER A 410 3.45 -14.99 -10.32
C SER A 410 3.80 -13.78 -9.45
N MET A 411 4.93 -13.85 -8.76
CA MET A 411 5.36 -12.97 -7.67
C MET A 411 6.86 -12.64 -7.80
N PRO A 412 7.25 -11.77 -8.75
CA PRO A 412 8.65 -11.50 -9.05
C PRO A 412 9.44 -11.03 -7.82
N GLY A 413 10.61 -11.65 -7.58
CA GLY A 413 11.47 -11.36 -6.42
C GLY A 413 11.16 -12.17 -5.16
N HIS A 414 10.05 -12.90 -5.09
CA HIS A 414 9.78 -13.84 -3.99
C HIS A 414 10.39 -15.23 -4.26
N ARG A 415 10.33 -16.12 -3.26
CA ARG A 415 10.69 -17.55 -3.40
C ARG A 415 9.60 -18.43 -2.77
N PRO A 416 8.80 -19.16 -3.57
CA PRO A 416 8.88 -19.27 -5.02
C PRO A 416 8.54 -17.95 -5.74
N ASP A 417 9.01 -17.80 -6.97
CA ASP A 417 8.62 -16.72 -7.89
C ASP A 417 7.27 -17.01 -8.59
N THR A 418 6.89 -18.28 -8.66
CA THR A 418 5.72 -18.79 -9.37
C THR A 418 5.10 -19.96 -8.59
N CYS A 419 3.77 -20.04 -8.58
CA CYS A 419 3.05 -21.05 -7.80
C CYS A 419 1.73 -21.41 -8.48
N THR A 420 1.49 -22.71 -8.69
CA THR A 420 0.29 -23.20 -9.38
C THR A 420 -0.66 -23.85 -8.38
N CYS A 421 -1.92 -23.43 -8.38
CA CYS A 421 -2.93 -23.88 -7.42
C CYS A 421 -4.20 -24.37 -8.10
N ASN A 422 -4.73 -25.48 -7.60
CA ASN A 422 -6.06 -25.98 -7.94
C ASN A 422 -7.05 -25.58 -6.83
N TYR A 423 -8.23 -25.10 -7.20
CA TYR A 423 -9.29 -24.67 -6.28
C TYR A 423 -10.56 -25.48 -6.50
N THR A 424 -10.94 -26.32 -5.54
CA THR A 424 -12.18 -27.13 -5.59
C THR A 424 -13.23 -26.54 -4.66
N ALA A 425 -14.48 -26.43 -5.13
CA ALA A 425 -15.63 -26.02 -4.34
C ALA A 425 -16.78 -27.03 -4.47
N ALA A 426 -17.11 -27.69 -3.36
CA ALA A 426 -18.10 -28.75 -3.26
C ALA A 426 -19.19 -28.44 -2.22
N LEU A 427 -20.45 -28.54 -2.66
CA LEU A 427 -21.69 -28.39 -1.88
C LEU A 427 -22.53 -29.67 -2.03
N SER A 428 -22.73 -30.40 -0.93
CA SER A 428 -23.60 -31.59 -0.91
C SER A 428 -25.05 -31.21 -0.61
N TYR A 429 -25.99 -31.75 -1.40
CA TYR A 429 -27.44 -31.53 -1.23
C TYR A 429 -27.93 -31.92 0.17
N TRP A 430 -27.36 -32.98 0.75
CA TRP A 430 -27.78 -33.56 2.03
C TRP A 430 -27.25 -32.80 3.27
N GLY A 431 -26.72 -31.58 3.11
CA GLY A 431 -26.28 -30.70 4.20
C GLY A 431 -25.06 -31.18 5.01
N LYS A 432 -24.53 -32.37 4.73
CA LYS A 432 -23.47 -33.03 5.52
C LYS A 432 -22.05 -32.74 5.08
N ALA A 433 -21.86 -32.09 3.93
CA ALA A 433 -20.54 -31.66 3.49
C ALA A 433 -20.63 -30.35 2.71
N ARG A 434 -19.89 -29.35 3.19
CA ARG A 434 -19.31 -28.27 2.38
C ARG A 434 -17.80 -28.47 2.41
N ARG A 435 -17.14 -28.28 1.28
CA ARG A 435 -15.68 -28.32 1.17
C ARG A 435 -15.23 -27.34 0.12
N PHE A 436 -14.49 -26.34 0.55
CA PHE A 436 -13.51 -25.67 -0.28
C PHE A 436 -12.20 -26.44 -0.10
N SER A 437 -11.34 -26.48 -1.11
CA SER A 437 -9.94 -26.87 -0.91
C SER A 437 -9.04 -26.26 -1.97
N GLN A 438 -7.92 -25.73 -1.50
CA GLN A 438 -6.86 -25.10 -2.28
C GLN A 438 -5.63 -26.01 -2.22
N GLU A 439 -5.20 -26.53 -3.36
CA GLU A 439 -4.04 -27.42 -3.47
C GLU A 439 -2.96 -26.74 -4.33
N CYS A 440 -2.01 -26.08 -3.65
CA CYS A 440 -0.92 -25.32 -4.27
C CYS A 440 0.39 -26.12 -4.39
N SER A 441 1.12 -25.87 -5.47
CA SER A 441 2.48 -26.34 -5.72
C SER A 441 3.42 -25.16 -6.01
N PRO A 442 4.38 -24.84 -5.12
CA PRO A 442 4.58 -25.41 -3.79
C PRO A 442 3.49 -24.98 -2.79
N LYS A 443 3.40 -25.66 -1.64
CA LYS A 443 2.24 -25.59 -0.73
C LYS A 443 1.99 -24.25 -0.02
N GLN A 444 2.95 -23.34 0.01
CA GLN A 444 2.83 -22.02 0.64
C GLN A 444 3.63 -21.02 -0.19
N CYS A 445 2.93 -20.07 -0.80
CA CYS A 445 3.48 -19.14 -1.79
C CYS A 445 2.79 -17.77 -1.76
N TYR A 446 1.52 -17.73 -1.38
CA TYR A 446 0.79 -16.54 -0.92
C TYR A 446 -0.08 -16.90 0.29
N LYS A 447 -0.53 -15.89 1.03
CA LYS A 447 -1.59 -15.98 2.05
C LYS A 447 -2.83 -15.22 1.55
N PHE A 448 -4.00 -15.55 2.08
CA PHE A 448 -5.19 -14.73 1.90
C PHE A 448 -5.29 -13.68 3.01
N GLU A 449 -5.64 -12.46 2.64
CA GLU A 449 -5.97 -11.36 3.53
C GLU A 449 -7.33 -10.75 3.19
N ASP A 450 -8.01 -10.19 4.20
CA ASP A 450 -9.21 -9.37 4.04
C ASP A 450 -8.81 -7.96 3.58
N TYR A 451 -9.34 -7.49 2.43
CA TYR A 451 -9.05 -6.15 1.92
C TYR A 451 -10.19 -5.14 2.20
N PRO A 452 -9.89 -3.85 2.40
CA PRO A 452 -10.93 -2.84 2.67
C PRO A 452 -11.98 -2.77 1.55
N GLY A 453 -13.26 -2.83 1.92
CA GLY A 453 -14.38 -2.78 0.98
C GLY A 453 -14.67 -4.08 0.23
N ALA A 454 -14.07 -5.21 0.62
CA ALA A 454 -14.38 -6.53 0.05
C ALA A 454 -15.86 -6.90 0.21
N PRO A 455 -16.59 -7.21 -0.89
CA PRO A 455 -17.98 -7.67 -0.81
C PRO A 455 -18.04 -9.20 -0.59
N GLY A 456 -18.57 -9.65 0.54
CA GLY A 456 -18.79 -11.07 0.84
C GLY A 456 -18.36 -11.48 2.24
N GLY A 457 -18.14 -12.79 2.43
CA GLY A 457 -17.54 -13.37 3.63
C GLY A 457 -16.02 -13.19 3.67
N HIS A 458 -15.48 -13.23 4.88
CA HIS A 458 -14.06 -12.98 5.17
C HIS A 458 -13.17 -14.22 4.95
N VAL A 459 -11.85 -14.04 4.99
CA VAL A 459 -10.88 -15.16 4.94
C VAL A 459 -11.20 -16.24 5.99
N GLN A 460 -11.56 -15.83 7.21
CA GLN A 460 -11.95 -16.76 8.27
C GLN A 460 -13.23 -17.57 7.95
N ASP A 461 -14.13 -17.03 7.14
CA ASP A 461 -15.36 -17.74 6.75
C ASP A 461 -15.09 -18.74 5.61
N LEU A 462 -14.14 -18.43 4.73
CA LEU A 462 -13.60 -19.36 3.74
C LEU A 462 -12.86 -20.54 4.42
N GLU A 463 -12.10 -20.28 5.50
CA GLU A 463 -11.52 -21.33 6.34
C GLU A 463 -12.59 -22.18 7.04
N ARG A 464 -13.62 -21.56 7.64
CA ARG A 464 -14.74 -22.27 8.31
C ARG A 464 -15.56 -23.15 7.36
N PHE A 465 -15.53 -22.87 6.06
CA PHE A 465 -16.18 -23.68 5.02
C PHE A 465 -15.56 -25.09 4.88
N HIS A 466 -14.45 -25.40 5.58
CA HIS A 466 -13.81 -26.73 5.60
C HIS A 466 -14.49 -27.82 6.46
N HIS A 467 -15.56 -27.57 7.23
CA HIS A 467 -16.07 -28.55 8.21
C HIS A 467 -16.92 -29.71 7.60
N PRO A 468 -16.43 -30.98 7.58
CA PRO A 468 -17.18 -32.12 7.03
C PRO A 468 -18.13 -32.80 8.04
N ASN A 469 -18.14 -32.36 9.30
CA ASN A 469 -18.89 -33.00 10.40
C ASN A 469 -19.71 -31.98 11.23
N GLY A 470 -19.82 -30.73 10.77
CA GLY A 470 -20.51 -29.64 11.47
C GLY A 470 -22.02 -29.70 11.31
N GLY A 471 -22.68 -30.69 11.93
CA GLY A 471 -24.14 -30.91 11.84
C GLY A 471 -24.98 -29.88 12.61
N GLY A 472 -24.90 -28.61 12.24
CA GLY A 472 -25.87 -27.57 12.62
C GLY A 472 -26.85 -27.28 11.48
N ASP A 473 -28.02 -26.72 11.80
CA ASP A 473 -29.14 -26.51 10.87
C ASP A 473 -28.88 -25.39 9.84
N ALA A 474 -27.92 -25.60 8.93
CA ALA A 474 -27.52 -24.66 7.88
C ALA A 474 -28.50 -24.64 6.68
N GLU A 475 -29.81 -24.73 6.98
CA GLU A 475 -30.89 -25.19 6.09
C GLU A 475 -31.25 -24.21 4.96
N LYS A 476 -30.80 -22.95 5.02
CA LYS A 476 -31.26 -21.86 4.11
C LYS A 476 -30.18 -20.95 3.53
N VAL A 477 -28.89 -21.17 3.83
CA VAL A 477 -27.80 -20.40 3.20
C VAL A 477 -27.38 -21.12 1.93
N ILE A 478 -28.05 -20.71 0.84
CA ILE A 478 -27.93 -21.29 -0.51
C ILE A 478 -26.81 -20.58 -1.31
N ASP A 479 -26.54 -19.32 -0.99
CA ASP A 479 -25.59 -18.42 -1.66
C ASP A 479 -24.34 -18.17 -0.79
N TRP A 480 -23.16 -18.24 -1.41
CA TRP A 480 -21.85 -18.17 -0.75
C TRP A 480 -20.90 -17.32 -1.60
N SER A 481 -20.71 -16.05 -1.22
CA SER A 481 -19.78 -15.12 -1.88
C SER A 481 -18.63 -14.74 -0.95
N PHE A 482 -17.39 -14.83 -1.44
CA PHE A 482 -16.15 -14.53 -0.71
C PHE A 482 -15.27 -13.60 -1.54
N SER A 483 -14.70 -12.58 -0.91
CA SER A 483 -13.75 -11.65 -1.54
C SER A 483 -12.49 -11.50 -0.71
N VAL A 484 -11.38 -12.05 -1.20
CA VAL A 484 -10.09 -12.11 -0.50
C VAL A 484 -8.96 -11.55 -1.37
N GLN A 485 -7.84 -11.13 -0.78
CA GLN A 485 -6.64 -10.71 -1.51
C GLN A 485 -5.50 -11.70 -1.29
N ALA A 486 -4.79 -12.09 -2.34
CA ALA A 486 -3.60 -12.94 -2.24
C ALA A 486 -2.33 -12.09 -2.09
N GLU A 487 -1.68 -12.11 -0.93
CA GLU A 487 -0.38 -11.44 -0.69
C GLU A 487 0.76 -12.46 -0.73
N ALA A 488 1.86 -12.12 -1.40
CA ALA A 488 3.03 -12.99 -1.56
C ALA A 488 3.68 -13.39 -0.22
N LEU A 489 4.08 -14.66 -0.10
CA LEU A 489 4.80 -15.17 1.07
C LEU A 489 6.31 -15.21 0.84
N GLY A 490 7.05 -15.11 1.95
CA GLY A 490 8.51 -15.09 1.96
C GLY A 490 9.08 -13.69 1.77
N SER A 491 10.27 -13.46 2.33
CA SER A 491 11.02 -12.22 2.13
C SER A 491 11.30 -12.00 0.64
N VAL A 492 11.06 -10.77 0.15
CA VAL A 492 11.62 -10.32 -1.13
C VAL A 492 13.12 -10.61 -1.10
N VAL A 493 13.58 -11.47 -2.00
CA VAL A 493 15.01 -11.68 -2.22
C VAL A 493 15.48 -10.47 -3.01
N PRO A 494 16.35 -9.60 -2.45
CA PRO A 494 16.86 -8.47 -3.22
C PRO A 494 17.57 -9.02 -4.45
N GLU A 495 17.20 -8.57 -5.65
CA GLU A 495 18.05 -8.74 -6.81
C GLU A 495 19.41 -8.13 -6.43
N THR A 496 20.46 -8.96 -6.37
CA THR A 496 21.83 -8.47 -6.20
C THR A 496 22.09 -7.50 -7.36
N PRO A 497 22.34 -6.21 -7.10
CA PRO A 497 22.44 -5.21 -8.16
C PRO A 497 23.55 -5.63 -9.12
N ALA A 498 23.21 -5.76 -10.41
CA ALA A 498 24.11 -6.33 -11.40
C ALA A 498 25.41 -5.53 -11.44
N ALA A 499 26.54 -6.18 -11.19
CA ALA A 499 27.79 -5.47 -10.92
C ALA A 499 28.20 -4.60 -12.12
N VAL A 500 28.50 -3.33 -11.86
CA VAL A 500 29.10 -2.42 -12.84
C VAL A 500 30.60 -2.68 -12.82
N LEU A 501 31.06 -3.50 -13.76
CA LEU A 501 32.46 -3.86 -13.94
C LEU A 501 33.19 -2.77 -14.73
N GLY A 502 34.41 -2.43 -14.33
CA GLY A 502 35.27 -1.47 -15.04
C GLY A 502 36.45 -2.14 -15.75
N GLY A 503 36.87 -1.59 -16.91
CA GLY A 503 37.96 -2.14 -17.73
C GLY A 503 38.41 -1.21 -18.86
N TRP A 504 39.67 -1.36 -19.28
CA TRP A 504 40.26 -0.55 -20.36
C TRP A 504 40.00 -1.12 -21.76
N LYS A 505 39.72 -0.25 -22.74
CA LYS A 505 39.73 -0.57 -24.18
C LYS A 505 40.77 0.27 -24.92
N PRO A 506 41.55 -0.31 -25.85
CA PRO A 506 42.42 0.47 -26.73
C PRO A 506 41.58 1.30 -27.71
N VAL A 507 42.07 2.48 -28.05
CA VAL A 507 41.45 3.42 -29.02
C VAL A 507 42.54 3.92 -29.97
N ALA A 508 42.21 4.10 -31.26
CA ALA A 508 43.17 4.62 -32.22
C ALA A 508 43.59 6.06 -31.86
N SER A 509 44.90 6.36 -31.92
CA SER A 509 45.43 7.69 -31.63
C SER A 509 44.92 8.69 -32.67
N GLY A 510 44.03 9.59 -32.26
CA GLY A 510 43.38 10.58 -33.13
C GLY A 510 41.92 10.27 -33.47
N ALA A 511 41.36 9.13 -33.03
CA ALA A 511 39.93 8.88 -33.13
C ALA A 511 39.15 9.76 -32.15
N ALA A 512 38.27 10.61 -32.65
CA ALA A 512 37.33 11.40 -31.85
C ALA A 512 36.12 10.54 -31.47
N LEU A 513 35.79 10.46 -30.17
CA LEU A 513 34.63 9.70 -29.70
C LEU A 513 33.53 10.65 -29.21
N SER A 514 32.48 10.85 -30.02
CA SER A 514 31.31 11.62 -29.58
C SER A 514 30.30 10.73 -28.87
N ILE A 515 30.09 10.98 -27.56
CA ILE A 515 29.12 10.26 -26.75
C ILE A 515 27.85 11.11 -26.66
N LYS A 516 26.80 10.69 -27.36
CA LYS A 516 25.45 11.25 -27.23
C LYS A 516 24.69 10.52 -26.12
N GLN A 517 24.10 11.26 -25.19
CA GLN A 517 23.19 10.72 -24.18
C GLN A 517 21.87 11.49 -24.20
N SER A 518 20.77 10.80 -24.49
CA SER A 518 19.42 11.36 -24.49
C SER A 518 18.64 10.92 -23.25
N VAL A 519 18.74 11.71 -22.17
CA VAL A 519 17.96 11.48 -20.96
C VAL A 519 16.51 11.82 -21.26
N THR A 520 15.69 10.78 -21.44
CA THR A 520 14.28 10.90 -21.80
C THR A 520 13.43 10.62 -20.57
N TRP A 521 13.05 11.69 -19.87
CA TRP A 521 12.02 11.60 -18.82
C TRP A 521 10.63 11.75 -19.45
N SER A 522 9.66 11.02 -18.92
CA SER A 522 8.26 11.14 -19.29
C SER A 522 7.41 11.26 -18.03
N SER A 523 7.03 12.48 -17.68
CA SER A 523 5.97 12.73 -16.70
C SER A 523 4.65 12.82 -17.45
N THR A 524 3.69 11.96 -17.09
CA THR A 524 2.35 11.95 -17.69
C THR A 524 1.38 12.59 -16.71
N GLN A 525 1.08 13.88 -16.89
CA GLN A 525 0.04 14.56 -16.12
C GLN A 525 -1.33 14.36 -16.76
N THR A 526 -2.16 13.52 -16.14
CA THR A 526 -3.61 13.46 -16.39
C THR A 526 -4.29 14.73 -15.87
N LYS A 527 -5.34 15.20 -16.57
CA LYS A 527 -6.10 16.40 -16.17
C LYS A 527 -7.60 16.13 -16.15
N ALA A 528 -8.14 15.72 -15.00
CA ALA A 528 -9.58 15.60 -14.75
C ALA A 528 -9.91 15.65 -13.24
N SER A 529 -10.64 16.70 -12.81
CA SER A 529 -11.27 16.91 -11.48
C SER A 529 -10.38 16.87 -10.22
N ALA A 530 -10.63 17.75 -9.24
CA ALA A 530 -9.83 17.92 -8.03
C ALA A 530 -10.05 16.84 -6.93
N LYS A 531 -10.38 15.60 -7.33
CA LYS A 531 -10.38 14.46 -6.41
C LYS A 531 -9.70 13.28 -7.07
N GLU A 532 -8.57 12.90 -6.47
CA GLU A 532 -7.70 11.76 -6.86
C GLU A 532 -6.79 11.97 -8.08
N VAL A 533 -5.93 13.00 -8.01
CA VAL A 533 -4.62 12.96 -8.68
C VAL A 533 -3.85 11.71 -8.21
N ALA A 534 -3.09 11.09 -9.12
CA ALA A 534 -2.21 9.96 -8.81
C ALA A 534 -0.87 10.12 -9.53
N GLU A 535 0.24 10.09 -8.79
CA GLU A 535 1.58 10.22 -9.35
C GLU A 535 2.14 8.87 -9.78
N ALA A 536 2.70 8.82 -11.00
CA ALA A 536 3.41 7.65 -11.54
C ALA A 536 4.86 8.02 -11.89
N PHE A 537 5.71 8.14 -10.87
CA PHE A 537 7.13 8.45 -11.07
C PHE A 537 7.87 7.25 -11.67
N THR A 538 8.10 7.30 -12.99
CA THR A 538 8.94 6.34 -13.71
C THR A 538 10.30 6.95 -14.01
N ALA A 539 11.28 6.73 -13.13
CA ALA A 539 12.67 7.06 -13.39
C ALA A 539 13.26 6.04 -14.39
N GLY A 540 13.20 6.39 -15.68
CA GLY A 540 13.82 5.64 -16.78
C GLY A 540 15.11 6.31 -17.26
N SER A 541 16.26 5.83 -16.80
CA SER A 541 17.56 6.23 -17.33
C SER A 541 17.89 5.41 -18.59
N LYS A 542 17.53 5.95 -19.76
CA LYS A 542 17.90 5.38 -21.06
C LYS A 542 19.25 5.92 -21.54
N TYR A 543 20.30 5.10 -21.43
CA TYR A 543 21.61 5.38 -21.99
C TYR A 543 21.72 4.77 -23.38
N THR A 544 21.87 5.61 -24.42
CA THR A 544 22.02 5.16 -25.81
C THR A 544 23.43 5.50 -26.29
N PHE A 545 24.39 4.64 -25.98
CA PHE A 545 25.80 4.86 -26.34
C PHE A 545 26.00 4.63 -27.84
N SER A 546 26.18 5.70 -28.62
CA SER A 546 26.62 5.62 -30.01
C SER A 546 28.11 5.94 -30.13
N SER A 547 28.90 5.02 -30.68
CA SER A 547 30.29 5.26 -31.10
C SER A 547 30.33 5.33 -32.62
N THR A 548 30.73 6.47 -33.18
CA THR A 548 31.05 6.61 -34.61
C THR A 548 32.56 6.70 -34.77
N GLU A 549 33.18 5.66 -35.34
CA GLU A 549 34.60 5.68 -35.69
C GLU A 549 34.75 6.18 -37.14
N SER A 550 35.18 7.43 -37.30
CA SER A 550 35.45 8.05 -38.60
C SER A 550 36.94 7.96 -38.94
N VAL A 551 37.31 7.17 -39.94
CA VAL A 551 38.69 7.04 -40.41
C VAL A 551 38.86 7.77 -41.74
N GLU A 552 39.67 8.83 -41.73
CA GLU A 552 39.99 9.64 -42.90
C GLU A 552 41.37 9.26 -43.45
N VAL A 553 41.39 8.35 -44.42
CA VAL A 553 42.62 7.95 -45.13
C VAL A 553 42.81 8.85 -46.36
N PRO A 554 43.93 9.57 -46.52
CA PRO A 554 44.09 10.63 -47.53
C PRO A 554 43.84 10.22 -49.00
N GLU A 555 43.95 8.93 -49.33
CA GLU A 555 43.80 8.42 -50.70
C GLU A 555 42.49 7.64 -50.95
N VAL A 556 41.71 7.35 -49.89
CA VAL A 556 40.54 6.43 -49.96
C VAL A 556 39.22 7.13 -49.58
N GLY A 557 39.29 8.29 -48.92
CA GLY A 557 38.12 9.03 -48.46
C GLY A 557 37.67 8.63 -47.05
N LYS A 558 36.53 9.19 -46.60
CA LYS A 558 36.00 8.95 -45.25
C LYS A 558 35.22 7.65 -45.19
N GLY A 559 35.68 6.72 -44.36
CA GLY A 559 34.87 5.62 -43.85
C GLY A 559 34.34 5.96 -42.47
N GLU A 560 33.02 5.85 -42.26
CA GLU A 560 32.39 5.98 -40.94
C GLU A 560 31.76 4.64 -40.54
N ALA A 561 32.08 4.16 -39.34
CA ALA A 561 31.49 2.96 -38.77
C ALA A 561 30.80 3.31 -37.44
N THR A 562 29.47 3.26 -37.42
CA THR A 562 28.67 3.54 -36.21
C THR A 562 28.23 2.25 -35.54
N GLN A 563 28.54 2.10 -34.25
CA GLN A 563 28.00 1.06 -33.38
C GLN A 563 27.19 1.71 -32.26
N SER A 564 26.00 1.19 -31.97
CA SER A 564 25.17 1.65 -30.86
C SER A 564 24.86 0.53 -29.86
N VAL A 565 24.86 0.89 -28.57
CA VAL A 565 24.47 0.04 -27.45
C VAL A 565 23.43 0.78 -26.62
N GLU A 566 22.24 0.22 -26.52
CA GLU A 566 21.18 0.74 -25.65
C GLU A 566 21.19 0.01 -24.30
N VAL A 567 21.19 0.77 -23.22
CA VAL A 567 21.07 0.30 -21.84
C VAL A 567 19.97 1.11 -21.17
N SER A 568 18.82 0.49 -20.95
CA SER A 568 17.72 1.04 -20.17
C SER A 568 17.79 0.55 -18.72
N LEU A 569 17.86 1.49 -17.79
CA LEU A 569 17.69 1.26 -16.35
C LEU A 569 16.40 1.96 -15.92
N SER A 570 15.36 1.18 -15.63
CA SER A 570 14.04 1.69 -15.25
C SER A 570 13.61 1.16 -13.88
N SER A 571 13.47 2.06 -12.90
CA SER A 571 12.80 1.76 -11.64
C SER A 571 11.38 2.33 -11.68
N THR A 572 10.39 1.45 -11.80
CA THR A 572 8.96 1.83 -11.83
C THR A 572 8.35 1.62 -10.45
N THR A 573 8.31 2.69 -9.64
CA THR A 573 7.54 2.71 -8.38
C THR A 573 6.12 3.17 -8.65
N SER A 574 5.28 2.24 -9.12
CA SER A 574 3.86 2.48 -9.41
C SER A 574 2.97 2.22 -8.18
N TRP A 575 2.03 3.13 -7.92
CA TRP A 575 0.92 2.94 -6.99
C TRP A 575 -0.41 3.14 -7.74
N LYS A 576 -1.51 2.57 -7.22
CA LYS A 576 -2.89 2.59 -7.76
C LYS A 576 -3.17 1.79 -9.05
N ASN A 577 -4.47 1.61 -9.33
CA ASN A 577 -5.03 0.71 -10.35
C ASN A 577 -5.46 1.46 -11.64
N THR A 578 -5.46 0.76 -12.77
CA THR A 578 -5.85 1.18 -14.14
C THR A 578 -7.38 1.30 -14.34
N ILE A 579 -7.98 1.76 -15.46
CA ILE A 579 -7.61 2.09 -16.88
C ILE A 579 -8.54 3.29 -17.34
N THR A 580 -8.52 3.94 -18.52
CA THR A 580 -8.03 3.62 -19.89
C THR A 580 -7.76 4.91 -20.71
N GLU A 581 -7.04 4.76 -21.83
CA GLU A 581 -6.80 5.75 -22.93
C GLU A 581 -6.05 7.06 -22.60
N THR A 582 -5.17 7.49 -23.52
CA THR A 582 -4.18 8.58 -23.27
C THR A 582 -3.58 9.11 -24.60
N MET A 583 -3.29 10.42 -24.66
CA MET A 583 -2.30 11.01 -25.57
C MET A 583 -1.10 11.50 -24.76
N ALA A 584 0.12 11.36 -25.29
CA ALA A 584 1.36 11.67 -24.57
C ALA A 584 2.22 12.73 -25.30
N SER A 585 2.85 13.62 -24.54
CA SER A 585 3.84 14.59 -25.02
C SER A 585 5.15 14.47 -24.21
N THR A 586 6.18 13.88 -24.82
CA THR A 586 7.48 13.65 -24.16
C THR A 586 8.42 14.83 -24.38
N ASN A 587 8.98 15.39 -23.30
CA ASN A 587 10.10 16.32 -23.34
C ASN A 587 11.35 15.65 -22.76
N GLY A 588 12.37 15.41 -23.59
CA GLY A 588 13.65 14.82 -23.17
C GLY A 588 14.83 15.70 -23.50
N GLY A 589 15.83 15.73 -22.61
CA GLY A 589 17.08 16.45 -22.79
C GLY A 589 18.16 15.56 -23.40
N ALA A 590 18.76 15.99 -24.51
CA ALA A 590 19.96 15.36 -25.07
C ALA A 590 21.19 16.20 -24.75
N GLN A 591 22.21 15.55 -24.19
CA GLN A 591 23.52 16.13 -23.93
C GLN A 591 24.58 15.31 -24.68
N GLU A 592 25.46 16.00 -25.40
CA GLU A 592 26.54 15.39 -26.17
C GLU A 592 27.88 15.82 -25.59
N VAL A 593 28.74 14.84 -25.31
CA VAL A 593 30.11 15.06 -24.82
C VAL A 593 31.07 14.35 -25.77
N THR A 594 31.89 15.13 -26.48
CA THR A 594 32.92 14.59 -27.38
C THR A 594 34.23 14.39 -26.63
N CYS A 595 34.52 13.15 -26.25
CA CYS A 595 35.76 12.75 -25.64
C CYS A 595 36.86 12.58 -26.71
N ASN A 596 37.77 13.55 -26.81
CA ASN A 596 38.93 13.48 -27.71
C ASN A 596 40.19 13.00 -26.94
N PRO A 597 40.78 11.84 -27.26
CA PRO A 597 42.04 11.42 -26.67
C PRO A 597 43.17 12.33 -27.15
N ALA A 598 44.09 12.69 -26.25
CA ALA A 598 45.34 13.33 -26.65
C ALA A 598 46.13 12.38 -27.59
N PRO A 599 46.80 12.91 -28.64
CA PRO A 599 47.61 12.09 -29.54
C PRO A 599 48.74 11.41 -28.77
N CYS A 600 48.98 10.13 -29.07
CA CYS A 600 49.92 9.27 -28.37
C CYS A 600 51.04 8.82 -29.34
N PRO A 601 52.09 9.64 -29.57
CA PRO A 601 52.91 9.57 -30.79
C PRO A 601 53.78 8.31 -30.92
N SER A 602 53.97 7.58 -29.81
CA SER A 602 54.80 6.37 -29.74
C SER A 602 54.12 5.27 -28.91
N GLY A 603 52.78 5.21 -28.91
CA GLY A 603 52.06 4.33 -27.98
C GLY A 603 50.61 4.03 -28.38
N THR A 604 49.89 3.43 -27.44
CA THR A 604 48.46 3.13 -27.57
C THR A 604 47.68 3.92 -26.53
N SER A 605 46.67 4.67 -26.98
CA SER A 605 45.69 5.30 -26.10
C SER A 605 44.66 4.26 -25.65
N TYR A 606 44.32 4.25 -24.37
CA TYR A 606 43.26 3.42 -23.80
C TYR A 606 42.19 4.32 -23.17
N GLN A 607 40.92 3.95 -23.32
CA GLN A 607 39.78 4.59 -22.66
C GLN A 607 39.23 3.66 -21.57
N TRP A 608 38.84 4.23 -20.43
CA TRP A 608 38.10 3.51 -19.40
C TRP A 608 36.63 3.31 -19.84
N GLN A 609 36.14 2.08 -19.74
CA GLN A 609 34.75 1.75 -20.03
C GLN A 609 34.18 0.86 -18.91
N THR A 610 32.86 0.81 -18.82
CA THR A 610 32.14 -0.05 -17.87
C THR A 610 31.18 -1.01 -18.57
N SER A 611 30.90 -2.14 -17.95
CA SER A 611 29.95 -3.15 -18.42
C SER A 611 29.08 -3.61 -17.25
N VAL A 612 27.77 -3.78 -17.48
CA VAL A 612 26.90 -4.48 -16.53
C VAL A 612 27.13 -5.98 -16.67
N GLU A 613 27.36 -6.68 -15.56
CA GLU A 613 27.75 -8.09 -15.52
C GLU A 613 26.80 -9.01 -16.31
N LYS A 614 25.48 -8.84 -16.17
CA LYS A 614 24.44 -9.60 -16.91
C LYS A 614 24.46 -9.38 -18.44
N LEU A 615 25.16 -8.37 -18.97
CA LEU A 615 25.14 -7.99 -20.40
C LEU A 615 26.48 -8.21 -21.14
N GLY A 616 27.62 -8.18 -20.44
CA GLY A 616 28.95 -8.40 -21.04
C GLY A 616 29.42 -7.39 -22.10
N LYS A 617 28.68 -6.29 -22.30
CA LYS A 617 28.97 -5.23 -23.28
C LYS A 617 29.51 -3.99 -22.58
N TRP A 618 30.61 -3.47 -23.12
CA TRP A 618 31.33 -2.32 -22.58
C TRP A 618 30.88 -1.00 -23.24
N GLY A 619 30.79 0.07 -22.45
CA GLY A 619 30.53 1.44 -22.90
C GLY A 619 31.17 2.47 -21.96
N ALA A 620 31.49 3.66 -22.47
CA ALA A 620 32.12 4.73 -21.69
C ALA A 620 31.10 5.50 -20.82
N LEU A 621 31.49 5.89 -19.61
CA LEU A 621 30.65 6.71 -18.71
C LEU A 621 30.81 8.20 -19.00
N PHE A 622 29.71 8.94 -18.81
CA PHE A 622 29.57 10.34 -19.26
C PHE A 622 30.55 11.30 -18.58
N ASP A 623 30.70 11.21 -17.26
CA ASP A 623 31.54 12.13 -16.46
C ASP A 623 33.04 11.81 -16.49
N SER A 624 33.48 10.88 -17.35
CA SER A 624 34.87 10.40 -17.35
C SER A 624 35.42 10.05 -18.74
N CYS A 625 35.85 11.08 -19.47
CA CYS A 625 36.77 10.94 -20.62
C CYS A 625 38.20 10.51 -20.17
N PHE A 626 38.34 9.47 -19.33
CA PHE A 626 39.64 8.98 -18.87
C PHE A 626 40.36 8.26 -20.01
N PHE A 627 41.40 8.90 -20.54
CA PHE A 627 42.34 8.33 -21.50
C PHE A 627 43.74 8.18 -20.90
N VAL A 628 44.43 7.08 -21.19
CA VAL A 628 45.85 6.88 -20.84
C VAL A 628 46.63 6.48 -22.08
N CYS A 629 47.68 7.24 -22.40
CA CYS A 629 48.65 6.93 -23.44
C CYS A 629 49.76 6.04 -22.87
N MET A 630 49.88 4.80 -23.36
CA MET A 630 50.91 3.85 -22.94
C MET A 630 52.00 3.73 -24.02
N PRO A 631 53.27 4.11 -23.74
CA PRO A 631 54.33 4.21 -24.75
C PRO A 631 54.97 2.87 -25.16
N ASN A 632 54.47 1.73 -24.68
CA ASN A 632 54.97 0.40 -25.01
C ASN A 632 53.80 -0.52 -25.38
N GLN A 633 53.85 -1.17 -26.54
CA GLN A 633 52.88 -2.20 -26.90
C GLN A 633 53.15 -3.46 -26.07
N GLY A 634 52.12 -3.94 -25.35
CA GLY A 634 52.19 -5.14 -24.50
C GLY A 634 51.92 -4.91 -23.00
N GLN A 635 51.72 -3.67 -22.55
CA GLN A 635 51.25 -3.39 -21.18
C GLN A 635 49.96 -2.58 -21.18
N HIS A 636 48.94 -3.10 -20.49
CA HIS A 636 47.71 -2.38 -20.22
C HIS A 636 47.91 -1.38 -19.06
N PRO A 637 47.22 -0.22 -19.07
CA PRO A 637 47.23 0.69 -17.94
C PRO A 637 46.52 0.09 -16.72
N LYS A 638 46.91 0.54 -15.51
CA LYS A 638 46.25 0.17 -14.25
C LYS A 638 44.84 0.82 -14.18
N CYS A 639 43.87 0.21 -13.49
CA CYS A 639 42.53 0.81 -13.38
C CYS A 639 42.62 2.19 -12.69
N PRO A 640 41.88 3.23 -13.17
CA PRO A 640 42.11 4.63 -12.79
C PRO A 640 41.62 4.90 -11.36
N PHE A 641 40.54 4.23 -10.95
CA PHE A 641 40.18 4.06 -9.55
C PHE A 641 40.94 2.84 -9.03
N GLY A 642 41.80 3.02 -8.03
CA GLY A 642 42.86 2.09 -7.65
C GLY A 642 42.38 0.65 -7.41
N THR A 643 42.51 -0.19 -8.44
CA THR A 643 42.04 -1.59 -8.50
C THR A 643 42.85 -2.38 -9.54
N CYS A 644 43.00 -3.70 -9.36
CA CYS A 644 43.42 -4.67 -10.39
C CYS A 644 43.24 -6.08 -9.79
N CYS A 645 42.60 -7.00 -10.51
CA CYS A 645 42.37 -8.35 -10.00
C CYS A 645 43.65 -9.19 -10.02
N THR A 646 43.92 -9.94 -8.94
CA THR A 646 45.05 -10.87 -8.81
C THR A 646 44.79 -12.20 -9.53
N GLY A 647 44.46 -12.14 -10.82
CA GLY A 647 44.37 -13.29 -11.70
C GLY A 647 45.72 -14.02 -11.79
N LYS A 648 45.71 -15.36 -11.83
CA LYS A 648 46.93 -16.19 -11.88
C LYS A 648 47.67 -16.17 -13.23
N SER A 649 47.17 -15.42 -14.21
CA SER A 649 47.84 -15.08 -15.48
C SER A 649 48.11 -13.58 -15.51
N SER A 650 49.35 -13.18 -15.75
CA SER A 650 49.86 -11.81 -15.59
C SER A 650 49.24 -10.73 -16.48
N ASP A 651 48.47 -11.13 -17.51
CA ASP A 651 48.26 -10.30 -18.70
C ASP A 651 46.84 -9.73 -18.81
N GLN A 652 46.00 -9.83 -17.77
CA GLN A 652 44.58 -9.41 -17.82
C GLN A 652 44.07 -8.69 -16.55
N CYS A 653 44.19 -7.36 -16.46
CA CYS A 653 43.25 -6.53 -15.69
C CYS A 653 42.05 -6.15 -16.58
N SER A 654 41.30 -7.16 -17.03
CA SER A 654 40.13 -7.01 -17.92
C SER A 654 38.84 -6.64 -17.18
N THR A 655 38.78 -6.91 -15.88
CA THR A 655 37.73 -6.47 -14.95
C THR A 655 38.38 -6.06 -13.62
N CYS A 656 37.84 -5.01 -12.99
CA CYS A 656 38.29 -4.50 -11.70
C CYS A 656 37.11 -4.52 -10.69
N THR A 657 37.25 -5.27 -9.59
CA THR A 657 36.14 -5.61 -8.66
C THR A 657 36.46 -5.45 -7.16
N VAL A 658 37.70 -5.18 -6.76
CA VAL A 658 38.12 -5.04 -5.35
C VAL A 658 39.18 -3.93 -5.24
N GLN A 659 39.15 -3.14 -4.15
CA GLN A 659 40.13 -2.10 -3.85
C GLN A 659 41.58 -2.62 -3.85
N TRP A 660 42.51 -1.86 -4.44
CA TRP A 660 43.93 -2.20 -4.54
C TRP A 660 44.69 -2.05 -3.21
N CYS A 661 44.33 -1.07 -2.40
CA CYS A 661 44.96 -0.76 -1.12
C CYS A 661 43.94 -0.77 0.02
N SER A 662 44.36 -1.23 1.20
CA SER A 662 43.61 -1.07 2.45
C SER A 662 43.68 0.37 2.95
N GLU A 663 42.70 0.84 3.72
CA GLU A 663 42.71 2.17 4.35
C GLU A 663 43.96 2.46 5.21
N SER A 664 44.65 1.42 5.67
CA SER A 664 45.89 1.50 6.46
C SER A 664 47.18 1.64 5.64
N ASP A 665 47.10 1.72 4.31
CA ASP A 665 48.25 1.83 3.41
C ASP A 665 48.51 3.32 3.08
N PRO A 666 49.64 3.93 3.50
CA PRO A 666 49.83 5.38 3.46
C PRO A 666 49.97 5.99 2.06
N ASP A 667 50.30 5.18 1.04
CA ASP A 667 50.33 5.63 -0.37
C ASP A 667 48.95 5.49 -1.05
N CYS A 668 47.91 5.05 -0.33
CA CYS A 668 46.56 4.88 -0.86
C CYS A 668 45.85 6.24 -1.01
N PRO A 669 45.45 6.68 -2.22
CA PRO A 669 44.86 8.01 -2.44
C PRO A 669 43.48 8.20 -1.78
N PHE A 670 42.85 7.13 -1.32
CA PHE A 670 41.58 7.15 -0.57
C PHE A 670 41.76 7.28 0.96
N SER A 671 43.01 7.28 1.47
CA SER A 671 43.29 7.49 2.90
C SER A 671 43.15 8.96 3.32
N ASP A 672 43.23 9.90 2.38
CA ASP A 672 42.98 11.32 2.63
C ASP A 672 41.47 11.60 2.74
N ARG A 673 41.03 11.89 3.97
CA ARG A 673 39.63 12.19 4.32
C ARG A 673 39.08 13.47 3.69
N SER A 674 39.89 14.27 2.99
CA SER A 674 39.41 15.40 2.19
C SER A 674 38.73 14.96 0.88
N PHE A 675 39.03 13.76 0.38
CA PHE A 675 38.42 13.20 -0.83
C PHE A 675 37.01 12.65 -0.56
N LYS A 676 36.06 13.55 -0.30
CA LYS A 676 34.63 13.20 -0.23
C LYS A 676 34.16 12.74 -1.62
N VAL A 677 33.77 11.47 -1.72
CA VAL A 677 33.04 10.95 -2.87
C VAL A 677 31.66 11.63 -2.91
N ALA A 678 31.47 12.50 -3.89
CA ALA A 678 30.15 12.77 -4.43
C ALA A 678 29.85 11.68 -5.47
N CYS A 679 28.66 11.08 -5.37
CA CYS A 679 28.05 10.25 -6.41
C CYS A 679 27.00 11.08 -7.16
#